data_AF-A0A7Y2NTD5-F1
#
_entry.id   AF-A0A7Y2NTD5-F1
#
_cell.length_a   1.000
_cell.length_b   1.000
_cell.length_c   1.000
_cell.angle_alpha   90.00
_cell.angle_beta   90.00
_cell.angle_gamma   90.00
#
_symmetry.space_group_name_H-M   'P 1'
#
loop_
_entity.id
_entity.type
_entity.pdbx_description
1 polymer ?
#
loop_
_entity_poly.entity_id
_entity_poly.type
_entity_poly.pdbx_seq_one_letter_code
_entity_poly.pdbx_strand_id
1 'polypeptide(L)'
;MRRNDPFSAPAAALARDGGDLPKSAPKWNVLLHPTKETGVPLGGIGTGGIMQSSSGGFSRWTIKAGGVKHFTLPAAGFLLRAARDGRAPAARALQAATETGEMTAFDYAAAESWQGLFPKAWHRHAALDGVRAECLSFSTMIPGDLATSSLPVALFRWRLTNEGDTAVDAALAFTFPNLNGWFRSFGEDRPRRTATGGYNAGFETKNVFGVALEQARAGDQIFESQGQWAIACGKDPDVSVSRSICFDGYGDGAEFWEPFVETGTAPQLASSWVVEGGFRENLPGLPTGAVVASAPLAAGESRVVTFCLAWDLPTIAFGQGRRWWRGYTDQWGRTGARATDIADHALRHATEWEARIDDWHGEVETMVGAEPHRAGQAINELYFLVDGMSVLTSAEGSPDGRRHFGLIECHDYALYNTLDLWIYAAEAVGRHFPELAAMVAEDYAALTLESDPRLRRHRWHHGLFPINAQGSCPHDTGGPGEDPFVVPNSYTYRDPNLWKDLNCDLVLCIYRDGQAMGRDWRRRLFPAVRCAIDHLQQFDTDGDGLIENDGTPDQTFDNIPMKGVSSYCGGLWIAALLAGAELAEEAGEPQLAKAWRNQARGGGEEFARLLFNGEYFDVDTEGPLSRACFIEQLFGPFLARRLGLGDIVSDTVARTALGNLFRRNFTEAGGGEGAVSLSAIPADAQAKLPHKADSSFQTSEIQPGFNYSLAAQLAAWGLNDEADTLYRALHQQLHVRRNLAFQTPAAYDRGRLSCRAILNMRPLAAWWMLPPRDG
;
A
#
# COMPACT_ATOMS: atom_id res chain seq x y z
N MET A 1 -17.90 -16.72 -7.45
CA MET A 1 -18.12 -17.51 -8.69
C MET A 1 -16.74 -17.88 -9.21
N ARG A 2 -16.35 -19.17 -9.21
CA ARG A 2 -14.98 -19.56 -9.62
C ARG A 2 -14.75 -19.20 -11.08
N ARG A 3 -13.58 -18.62 -11.41
CA ARG A 3 -13.21 -18.32 -12.79
C ARG A 3 -12.98 -19.62 -13.57
N ASN A 4 -13.42 -19.64 -14.82
CA ASN A 4 -13.28 -20.84 -15.67
C ASN A 4 -11.83 -21.05 -16.14
N ASP A 5 -11.02 -19.99 -16.23
CA ASP A 5 -9.59 -20.04 -16.56
C ASP A 5 -8.82 -19.07 -15.65
N PRO A 6 -7.89 -19.56 -14.80
CA PRO A 6 -7.11 -18.69 -13.90
C PRO A 6 -6.15 -17.75 -14.65
N PHE A 7 -5.82 -18.03 -15.91
CA PHE A 7 -4.95 -17.18 -16.74
C PHE A 7 -5.72 -16.05 -17.46
N SER A 8 -7.04 -15.99 -17.29
CA SER A 8 -7.86 -14.89 -17.80
C SER A 8 -8.20 -13.91 -16.68
N ALA A 9 -7.80 -12.65 -16.83
CA ALA A 9 -8.15 -11.61 -15.87
C ALA A 9 -9.65 -11.29 -15.91
N PRO A 10 -10.27 -10.92 -14.77
CA PRO A 10 -11.68 -10.53 -14.73
C PRO A 10 -11.89 -9.12 -15.30
N ALA A 11 -13.15 -8.76 -15.55
CA ALA A 11 -13.53 -7.43 -16.04
C ALA A 11 -13.06 -6.28 -15.13
N ALA A 12 -12.93 -6.54 -13.83
CA ALA A 12 -12.46 -5.56 -12.84
C ALA A 12 -10.96 -5.26 -12.96
N ALA A 13 -10.17 -6.07 -13.67
CA ALA A 13 -8.73 -5.87 -13.77
C ALA A 13 -8.39 -4.63 -14.60
N LEU A 14 -7.38 -3.88 -14.16
CA LEU A 14 -6.76 -2.85 -14.98
C LEU A 14 -6.00 -3.52 -16.12
N ALA A 15 -6.06 -2.95 -17.33
CA ALA A 15 -5.37 -3.49 -18.50
C ALA A 15 -4.39 -2.46 -19.06
N ARG A 16 -3.24 -2.94 -19.53
CA ARG A 16 -2.29 -2.19 -20.35
C ARG A 16 -1.90 -3.07 -21.53
N ASP A 17 -2.14 -2.58 -22.73
CA ASP A 17 -1.64 -3.19 -23.96
C ASP A 17 -0.26 -2.59 -24.29
N GLY A 18 0.63 -3.37 -24.89
CA GLY A 18 1.99 -2.93 -25.25
C GLY A 18 1.98 -1.62 -26.04
N GLY A 19 2.71 -0.60 -25.57
CA GLY A 19 2.75 0.74 -26.16
C GLY A 19 3.45 1.77 -25.27
N ASP A 20 3.62 3.01 -25.75
CA ASP A 20 4.18 4.10 -24.93
C ASP A 20 3.16 4.59 -23.90
N LEU A 21 3.39 4.23 -22.63
CA LEU A 21 2.55 4.64 -21.51
C LEU A 21 2.81 6.11 -21.15
N PRO A 22 1.76 6.89 -20.79
CA PRO A 22 1.97 8.24 -20.32
C PRO A 22 2.82 8.24 -19.04
N LYS A 23 3.61 9.30 -18.83
CA LYS A 23 4.41 9.49 -17.62
C LYS A 23 3.97 10.76 -16.93
N SER A 24 3.47 10.63 -15.70
CA SER A 24 3.22 11.79 -14.84
C SER A 24 4.54 12.34 -14.30
N ALA A 25 4.67 13.67 -14.29
CA ALA A 25 5.80 14.36 -13.69
C ALA A 25 5.50 14.69 -12.22
N PRO A 26 6.50 14.66 -11.32
CA PRO A 26 6.29 15.16 -9.98
C PRO A 26 6.08 16.68 -10.01
N LYS A 27 5.16 17.18 -9.18
CA LYS A 27 4.87 18.62 -9.05
C LYS A 27 6.06 19.37 -8.44
N TRP A 28 6.78 18.74 -7.53
CA TRP A 28 7.92 19.29 -6.79
C TRP A 28 9.11 18.32 -6.78
N ASN A 29 10.20 18.72 -6.13
CA ASN A 29 11.30 17.79 -5.88
C ASN A 29 10.83 16.71 -4.89
N VAL A 30 10.89 15.46 -5.32
CA VAL A 30 10.41 14.27 -4.59
C VAL A 30 11.55 13.27 -4.46
N LEU A 31 11.49 12.41 -3.45
CA LEU A 31 12.41 11.28 -3.28
C LEU A 31 12.12 10.18 -4.30
N LEU A 32 10.84 9.87 -4.50
CA LEU A 32 10.41 8.82 -5.42
C LEU A 32 9.64 9.41 -6.61
N HIS A 33 10.23 9.26 -7.79
CA HIS A 33 9.62 9.72 -9.03
C HIS A 33 8.59 8.70 -9.57
N PRO A 34 7.48 9.15 -10.17
CA PRO A 34 6.55 8.27 -10.87
C PRO A 34 7.23 7.53 -12.01
N THR A 35 6.94 6.24 -12.13
CA THR A 35 7.52 5.38 -13.17
C THR A 35 6.48 5.06 -14.24
N LYS A 36 6.95 4.78 -15.47
CA LYS A 36 6.05 4.37 -16.56
C LYS A 36 5.54 2.96 -16.35
N GLU A 37 6.45 2.04 -16.05
CA GLU A 37 6.16 0.62 -15.95
C GLU A 37 5.98 0.27 -14.47
N THR A 38 4.74 0.33 -14.00
CA THR A 38 4.35 -0.19 -12.68
C THR A 38 3.71 -1.57 -12.80
N GLY A 39 3.48 -2.24 -11.69
CA GLY A 39 2.73 -3.49 -11.63
C GLY A 39 2.22 -3.79 -10.23
N VAL A 40 1.61 -4.96 -10.07
CA VAL A 40 1.12 -5.42 -8.76
C VAL A 40 2.33 -5.75 -7.88
N PRO A 41 2.43 -5.23 -6.64
CA PRO A 41 3.49 -5.63 -5.72
C PRO A 41 3.28 -7.06 -5.23
N LEU A 42 4.39 -7.78 -5.12
CA LEU A 42 4.43 -9.15 -4.63
C LEU A 42 5.14 -9.19 -3.26
N GLY A 43 4.45 -9.72 -2.25
CA GLY A 43 4.92 -9.92 -0.88
C GLY A 43 3.75 -9.96 0.10
N GLY A 44 3.98 -10.50 1.29
CA GLY A 44 3.03 -10.47 2.39
C GLY A 44 3.12 -9.18 3.21
N ILE A 45 2.05 -8.89 3.95
CA ILE A 45 1.97 -7.78 4.91
C ILE A 45 3.15 -7.84 5.89
N GLY A 46 3.90 -6.75 6.02
CA GLY A 46 5.00 -6.67 6.98
C GLY A 46 6.28 -7.39 6.55
N THR A 47 6.35 -7.92 5.33
CA THR A 47 7.52 -8.69 4.84
C THR A 47 8.39 -7.94 3.83
N GLY A 48 7.92 -6.78 3.39
CA GLY A 48 8.46 -6.05 2.26
C GLY A 48 8.02 -6.64 0.92
N GLY A 49 7.92 -5.79 -0.10
CA GLY A 49 7.39 -6.16 -1.41
C GLY A 49 8.42 -6.03 -2.54
N ILE A 50 8.11 -6.72 -3.64
CA ILE A 50 8.82 -6.66 -4.92
C ILE A 50 7.77 -6.45 -6.00
N MET A 51 7.86 -5.35 -6.73
CA MET A 51 7.01 -5.14 -7.89
C MET A 51 7.60 -5.86 -9.11
N GLN A 52 6.78 -6.72 -9.73
CA GLN A 52 6.98 -7.10 -11.12
C GLN A 52 6.22 -6.10 -12.01
N SER A 53 6.96 -5.32 -12.79
CA SER A 53 6.41 -4.29 -13.66
C SER A 53 5.58 -4.88 -14.81
N SER A 54 4.75 -4.06 -15.45
CA SER A 54 3.95 -4.46 -16.61
C SER A 54 4.80 -4.91 -17.80
N SER A 55 6.09 -4.56 -17.86
CA SER A 55 7.02 -5.04 -18.89
C SER A 55 7.67 -6.39 -18.55
N GLY A 56 7.43 -6.95 -17.36
CA GLY A 56 7.88 -8.27 -16.92
C GLY A 56 9.06 -8.25 -15.95
N GLY A 57 9.81 -7.15 -15.85
CA GLY A 57 10.98 -7.04 -14.98
C GLY A 57 10.66 -6.61 -13.55
N PHE A 58 11.53 -6.96 -12.60
CA PHE A 58 11.44 -6.54 -11.20
C PHE A 58 12.09 -5.16 -11.01
N SER A 59 11.39 -4.18 -10.40
CA SER A 59 11.87 -2.78 -10.38
C SER A 59 11.74 -2.02 -9.06
N ARG A 60 10.64 -2.18 -8.31
CA ARG A 60 10.42 -1.50 -7.02
C ARG A 60 10.53 -2.50 -5.87
N TRP A 61 11.32 -2.14 -4.86
CA TRP A 61 11.69 -2.99 -3.74
C TRP A 61 11.39 -2.27 -2.41
N THR A 62 10.45 -2.79 -1.63
CA THR A 62 10.04 -2.27 -0.30
C THR A 62 10.50 -3.19 0.84
N ILE A 63 11.62 -3.90 0.63
CA ILE A 63 12.19 -4.88 1.58
C ILE A 63 12.68 -4.23 2.88
N LYS A 64 13.30 -3.04 2.78
CA LYS A 64 13.70 -2.23 3.93
C LYS A 64 12.46 -1.68 4.61
N ALA A 65 12.27 -1.91 5.90
CA ALA A 65 11.19 -1.26 6.63
C ALA A 65 11.36 0.26 6.57
N GLY A 66 10.36 0.96 6.03
CA GLY A 66 10.37 2.41 5.81
C GLY A 66 11.37 2.91 4.77
N GLY A 67 11.92 2.03 3.92
CA GLY A 67 12.74 2.42 2.77
C GLY A 67 12.24 1.79 1.47
N VAL A 68 12.36 2.52 0.37
CA VAL A 68 12.09 2.02 -0.99
C VAL A 68 13.39 2.04 -1.77
N LYS A 69 13.57 1.07 -2.66
CA LYS A 69 14.56 1.15 -3.73
C LYS A 69 13.89 0.98 -5.07
N HIS A 70 14.40 1.69 -6.09
CA HIS A 70 13.90 1.57 -7.46
C HIS A 70 15.05 1.29 -8.43
N PHE A 71 15.14 0.04 -8.91
CA PHE A 71 16.12 -0.39 -9.90
C PHE A 71 15.71 -1.73 -10.52
N THR A 72 16.08 -1.96 -11.77
CA THR A 72 15.89 -3.23 -12.48
C THR A 72 17.12 -4.13 -12.41
N LEU A 73 16.91 -5.45 -12.44
CA LEU A 73 17.98 -6.45 -12.46
C LEU A 73 17.79 -7.43 -13.63
N PRO A 74 18.63 -7.37 -14.68
CA PRO A 74 18.54 -8.30 -15.82
C PRO A 74 18.67 -9.77 -15.44
N ALA A 75 19.43 -10.05 -14.38
CA ALA A 75 19.66 -11.39 -13.85
C ALA A 75 18.44 -11.96 -13.10
N ALA A 76 17.44 -11.13 -12.77
CA ALA A 76 16.22 -11.54 -12.08
C ALA A 76 15.05 -11.60 -13.09
N GLY A 77 14.56 -12.78 -13.45
CA GLY A 77 13.49 -12.89 -14.43
C GLY A 77 13.25 -14.30 -14.96
N PHE A 78 12.35 -14.38 -15.93
CA PHE A 78 11.98 -15.64 -16.58
C PHE A 78 12.51 -15.70 -18.02
N LEU A 79 12.98 -16.87 -18.44
CA LEU A 79 13.52 -17.11 -19.78
C LEU A 79 12.77 -18.27 -20.44
N LEU A 80 12.15 -18.03 -21.59
CA LEU A 80 11.47 -19.05 -22.39
C LEU A 80 12.41 -19.60 -23.44
N ARG A 81 12.38 -20.91 -23.67
CA ARG A 81 13.08 -21.59 -24.77
C ARG A 81 12.14 -22.52 -25.50
N ALA A 82 12.27 -22.58 -26.81
CA ALA A 82 11.53 -23.48 -27.69
C ALA A 82 12.49 -24.13 -28.70
N ALA A 83 12.41 -25.46 -28.85
CA ALA A 83 13.12 -26.18 -29.90
C ALA A 83 12.22 -27.16 -30.63
N ARG A 84 12.38 -27.20 -31.96
CA ARG A 84 11.64 -28.09 -32.86
C ARG A 84 12.63 -28.84 -33.73
N ASP A 85 12.24 -30.05 -34.11
CA ASP A 85 13.04 -30.86 -35.02
C ASP A 85 13.30 -30.11 -36.33
N GLY A 86 14.58 -30.09 -36.74
CA GLY A 86 15.03 -29.45 -37.97
C GLY A 86 15.10 -27.91 -37.92
N ARG A 87 14.91 -27.29 -36.75
CA ARG A 87 15.10 -25.84 -36.55
C ARG A 87 16.13 -25.58 -35.44
N ALA A 88 16.82 -24.45 -35.52
CA ALA A 88 17.67 -24.01 -34.43
C ALA A 88 16.79 -23.66 -33.21
N PRO A 89 17.17 -24.04 -31.98
CA PRO A 89 16.48 -23.59 -30.78
C PRO A 89 16.48 -22.07 -30.66
N ALA A 90 15.39 -21.51 -30.13
CA ALA A 90 15.28 -20.10 -29.82
C ALA A 90 14.98 -19.91 -28.33
N ALA A 91 15.49 -18.81 -27.74
CA ALA A 91 15.19 -18.43 -26.37
C ALA A 91 14.95 -16.92 -26.25
N ARG A 92 14.22 -16.52 -25.21
CA ARG A 92 13.85 -15.13 -24.92
C ARG A 92 13.68 -14.87 -23.43
N ALA A 93 14.32 -13.82 -22.93
CA ALA A 93 14.03 -13.22 -21.63
C ALA A 93 12.68 -12.48 -21.68
N LEU A 94 11.76 -12.87 -20.80
CA LEU A 94 10.38 -12.40 -20.73
C LEU A 94 10.27 -11.09 -19.92
N GLN A 95 11.13 -10.13 -20.24
CA GLN A 95 11.17 -8.80 -19.65
C GLN A 95 11.80 -7.80 -20.63
N ALA A 96 11.60 -6.49 -20.39
CA ALA A 96 12.29 -5.44 -21.13
C ALA A 96 13.81 -5.48 -20.88
N ALA A 97 14.59 -5.11 -21.90
CA ALA A 97 16.03 -4.90 -21.75
C ALA A 97 16.30 -3.74 -20.79
N THR A 98 17.42 -3.80 -20.07
CA THR A 98 17.88 -2.71 -19.19
C THR A 98 19.08 -2.00 -19.80
N GLU A 99 19.42 -0.84 -19.25
CA GLU A 99 20.59 -0.04 -19.66
C GLU A 99 21.86 -0.37 -18.85
N THR A 100 21.90 -1.50 -18.12
CA THR A 100 22.99 -1.77 -17.17
C THR A 100 24.24 -2.39 -17.79
N GLY A 101 24.15 -2.92 -19.02
CA GLY A 101 25.26 -3.64 -19.66
C GLY A 101 25.51 -5.05 -19.10
N GLU A 102 24.66 -5.52 -18.19
CA GLU A 102 24.67 -6.88 -17.63
C GLU A 102 23.76 -7.78 -18.46
N MET A 103 24.03 -9.09 -18.49
CA MET A 103 23.21 -10.10 -19.17
C MET A 103 22.98 -9.81 -20.67
N THR A 104 23.97 -9.21 -21.34
CA THR A 104 23.87 -8.78 -22.76
C THR A 104 23.72 -9.94 -23.75
N ALA A 105 23.98 -11.18 -23.34
CA ALA A 105 23.73 -12.37 -24.16
C ALA A 105 22.24 -12.74 -24.27
N PHE A 106 21.38 -12.27 -23.35
CA PHE A 106 19.97 -12.62 -23.35
C PHE A 106 19.21 -11.84 -24.46
N ASP A 107 18.28 -12.51 -25.15
CA ASP A 107 17.33 -11.86 -26.07
C ASP A 107 16.10 -11.35 -25.29
N TYR A 108 15.91 -10.04 -25.15
CA TYR A 108 14.85 -9.46 -24.33
C TYR A 108 13.60 -9.10 -25.12
N ALA A 109 12.43 -9.45 -24.59
CA ALA A 109 11.18 -8.82 -25.00
C ALA A 109 10.23 -8.62 -23.82
N ALA A 110 9.68 -7.42 -23.73
CA ALA A 110 8.62 -7.10 -22.78
C ALA A 110 7.33 -7.91 -23.03
N ALA A 111 6.45 -7.95 -22.04
CA ALA A 111 5.11 -8.51 -22.21
C ALA A 111 4.33 -7.78 -23.31
N GLU A 112 3.53 -8.54 -24.08
CA GLU A 112 2.63 -8.02 -25.12
C GLU A 112 1.43 -7.32 -24.50
N SER A 113 0.90 -7.89 -23.42
CA SER A 113 -0.17 -7.29 -22.63
C SER A 113 0.00 -7.62 -21.16
N TRP A 114 -0.52 -6.73 -20.32
CA TRP A 114 -0.51 -6.88 -18.87
C TRP A 114 -1.86 -6.50 -18.28
N GLN A 115 -2.30 -7.26 -17.27
CA GLN A 115 -3.48 -6.94 -16.48
C GLN A 115 -3.18 -7.04 -14.98
N GLY A 116 -3.83 -6.22 -14.17
CA GLY A 116 -3.60 -6.15 -12.73
C GLY A 116 -4.90 -6.03 -11.92
N LEU A 117 -5.07 -6.95 -10.97
CA LEU A 117 -6.09 -6.90 -9.93
C LEU A 117 -5.48 -7.46 -8.65
N PHE A 118 -4.94 -6.58 -7.81
CA PHE A 118 -4.20 -6.96 -6.59
C PHE A 118 -4.95 -8.02 -5.77
N PRO A 119 -4.29 -9.11 -5.33
CA PRO A 119 -2.85 -9.37 -5.39
C PRO A 119 -2.41 -10.15 -6.63
N LYS A 120 -3.21 -10.22 -7.71
CA LYS A 120 -2.91 -10.97 -8.95
C LYS A 120 -2.50 -10.03 -10.11
N ALA A 121 -1.53 -10.46 -10.89
CA ALA A 121 -1.23 -9.87 -12.20
C ALA A 121 -1.07 -10.95 -13.28
N TRP A 122 -1.49 -10.58 -14.48
CA TRP A 122 -1.41 -11.43 -15.67
C TRP A 122 -0.47 -10.79 -16.69
N HIS A 123 0.53 -11.53 -17.13
CA HIS A 123 1.41 -11.14 -18.24
C HIS A 123 1.22 -12.12 -19.39
N ARG A 124 1.02 -11.60 -20.59
CA ARG A 124 1.01 -12.41 -21.81
C ARG A 124 2.18 -12.01 -22.68
N HIS A 125 2.98 -12.99 -23.10
CA HIS A 125 4.14 -12.75 -23.95
C HIS A 125 3.87 -13.20 -25.40
N ALA A 126 4.55 -12.54 -26.33
CA ALA A 126 4.54 -12.93 -27.73
C ALA A 126 5.08 -14.36 -27.89
N ALA A 127 4.45 -15.15 -28.77
CA ALA A 127 4.85 -16.53 -28.98
C ALA A 127 6.28 -16.61 -29.56
N LEU A 128 7.09 -17.54 -29.03
CA LEU A 128 8.43 -17.86 -29.50
C LEU A 128 8.39 -19.23 -30.19
N ASP A 129 8.62 -19.27 -31.51
CA ASP A 129 8.49 -20.49 -32.33
C ASP A 129 7.16 -21.26 -32.09
N GLY A 130 6.08 -20.50 -31.94
CA GLY A 130 4.74 -21.01 -31.69
C GLY A 130 4.46 -21.42 -30.23
N VAL A 131 5.42 -21.25 -29.31
CA VAL A 131 5.18 -21.43 -27.87
C VAL A 131 4.79 -20.10 -27.25
N ARG A 132 3.57 -20.01 -26.74
CA ARG A 132 3.09 -18.86 -25.97
C ARG A 132 3.30 -19.09 -24.48
N ALA A 133 3.81 -18.07 -23.79
CA ALA A 133 3.95 -18.05 -22.34
C ALA A 133 3.02 -17.00 -21.71
N GLU A 134 2.25 -17.44 -20.72
CA GLU A 134 1.34 -16.60 -19.94
C GLU A 134 1.63 -16.78 -18.44
N CYS A 135 1.89 -15.69 -17.73
CA CYS A 135 2.15 -15.69 -16.30
C CYS A 135 0.93 -15.19 -15.52
N LEU A 136 0.49 -15.94 -14.53
CA LEU A 136 -0.27 -15.44 -13.40
C LEU A 136 0.68 -15.34 -12.20
N SER A 137 1.03 -14.11 -11.82
CA SER A 137 1.80 -13.81 -10.62
C SER A 137 0.87 -13.38 -9.49
N PHE A 138 1.15 -13.80 -8.26
CA PHE A 138 0.36 -13.35 -7.11
C PHE A 138 1.07 -13.49 -5.76
N SER A 139 0.54 -12.74 -4.79
CA SER A 139 0.87 -12.85 -3.37
C SER A 139 -0.30 -13.34 -2.54
N THR A 140 -0.01 -13.72 -1.30
CA THR A 140 -0.90 -14.47 -0.43
C THR A 140 -1.91 -13.59 0.31
N MET A 141 -2.48 -12.55 -0.32
CA MET A 141 -3.45 -11.67 0.33
C MET A 141 -4.82 -12.34 0.42
N ILE A 142 -5.15 -12.86 1.59
CA ILE A 142 -6.41 -13.55 1.86
C ILE A 142 -7.07 -12.92 3.10
N PRO A 143 -8.20 -12.20 2.92
CA PRO A 143 -8.92 -11.58 4.03
C PRO A 143 -9.23 -12.59 5.16
N GLY A 144 -9.06 -12.17 6.41
CA GLY A 144 -9.27 -13.00 7.60
C GLY A 144 -8.18 -14.04 7.90
N ASP A 145 -7.14 -14.14 7.05
CA ASP A 145 -6.02 -15.07 7.23
C ASP A 145 -4.69 -14.31 7.22
N LEU A 146 -4.43 -13.57 8.32
CA LEU A 146 -3.23 -12.76 8.47
C LEU A 146 -1.95 -13.62 8.48
N ALA A 147 -2.02 -14.86 8.97
CA ALA A 147 -0.90 -15.79 8.97
C ALA A 147 -0.39 -16.05 7.55
N THR A 148 -1.30 -16.40 6.63
CA THR A 148 -0.99 -16.61 5.21
C THR A 148 -0.65 -15.28 4.52
N SER A 149 -1.38 -14.21 4.85
CA SER A 149 -1.20 -12.88 4.25
C SER A 149 0.07 -12.15 4.69
N SER A 150 0.79 -12.66 5.68
CA SER A 150 2.08 -12.14 6.12
C SER A 150 3.26 -13.04 5.72
N LEU A 151 3.08 -13.96 4.77
CA LEU A 151 4.19 -14.78 4.26
C LEU A 151 5.07 -14.00 3.28
N PRO A 152 6.42 -14.09 3.40
CA PRO A 152 7.35 -13.42 2.51
C PRO A 152 7.54 -14.22 1.21
N VAL A 153 6.50 -14.28 0.39
CA VAL A 153 6.46 -15.14 -0.79
C VAL A 153 5.72 -14.54 -1.98
N ALA A 154 6.22 -14.85 -3.17
CA ALA A 154 5.59 -14.56 -4.45
C ALA A 154 5.47 -15.85 -5.27
N LEU A 155 4.30 -16.09 -5.86
CA LEU A 155 4.01 -17.26 -6.69
C LEU A 155 3.86 -16.84 -8.15
N PHE A 156 4.37 -17.66 -9.06
CA PHE A 156 4.33 -17.44 -10.50
C PHE A 156 3.86 -18.72 -11.20
N ARG A 157 2.60 -18.74 -11.63
CA ARG A 157 2.03 -19.84 -12.42
C ARG A 157 2.18 -19.49 -13.88
N TRP A 158 2.81 -20.36 -14.65
CA TRP A 158 3.07 -20.16 -16.07
C TRP A 158 2.34 -21.21 -16.88
N ARG A 159 1.52 -20.77 -17.85
CA ARG A 159 0.96 -21.61 -18.90
C ARG A 159 1.82 -21.49 -20.14
N LEU A 160 2.39 -22.61 -20.58
CA LEU A 160 3.08 -22.73 -21.85
C LEU A 160 2.14 -23.45 -22.82
N THR A 161 1.81 -22.82 -23.94
CA THR A 161 0.90 -23.37 -24.95
C THR A 161 1.62 -23.47 -26.28
N ASN A 162 1.62 -24.66 -26.89
CA ASN A 162 2.10 -24.85 -28.24
C ASN A 162 1.01 -24.52 -29.26
N GLU A 163 1.03 -23.29 -29.78
CA GLU A 163 0.15 -22.79 -30.84
C GLU A 163 0.60 -23.24 -32.24
N GLY A 164 1.69 -23.98 -32.35
CA GLY A 164 2.21 -24.54 -33.59
C GLY A 164 1.52 -25.84 -34.01
N ASP A 165 1.92 -26.35 -35.18
CA ASP A 165 1.37 -27.54 -35.84
C ASP A 165 2.18 -28.82 -35.58
N THR A 166 3.38 -28.71 -35.01
CA THR A 166 4.24 -29.85 -34.63
C THR A 166 4.56 -29.85 -33.14
N ALA A 167 5.13 -30.95 -32.64
CA ALA A 167 5.63 -31.00 -31.27
C ALA A 167 6.81 -30.02 -31.07
N VAL A 168 6.96 -29.52 -29.85
CA VAL A 168 8.03 -28.61 -29.44
C VAL A 168 8.55 -29.00 -28.06
N ASP A 169 9.86 -28.93 -27.88
CA ASP A 169 10.48 -29.03 -26.57
C ASP A 169 10.59 -27.63 -25.96
N ALA A 170 9.75 -27.36 -24.97
CA ALA A 170 9.63 -26.06 -24.32
C ALA A 170 10.32 -26.09 -22.94
N ALA A 171 11.05 -25.03 -22.61
CA ALA A 171 11.64 -24.86 -21.29
C ALA A 171 11.43 -23.43 -20.77
N LEU A 172 11.25 -23.32 -19.46
CA LEU A 172 11.14 -22.05 -18.75
C LEU A 172 12.15 -22.03 -17.60
N ALA A 173 13.04 -21.04 -17.61
CA ALA A 173 13.97 -20.77 -16.53
C ALA A 173 13.44 -19.65 -15.62
N PHE A 174 13.67 -19.75 -14.32
CA PHE A 174 13.62 -18.63 -13.38
C PHE A 174 15.03 -18.39 -12.84
N THR A 175 15.60 -17.22 -13.14
CA THR A 175 16.91 -16.79 -12.62
C THR A 175 16.72 -15.71 -11.57
N PHE A 176 17.52 -15.75 -10.50
CA PHE A 176 17.45 -14.73 -9.45
C PHE A 176 18.78 -14.55 -8.70
N PRO A 177 19.24 -13.30 -8.50
CA PRO A 177 20.48 -13.00 -7.79
C PRO A 177 20.33 -13.05 -6.27
N ASN A 178 21.43 -13.33 -5.58
CA ASN A 178 21.49 -13.31 -4.12
C ASN A 178 21.54 -11.87 -3.59
N LEU A 179 20.38 -11.39 -3.11
CA LEU A 179 20.19 -10.02 -2.63
C LEU A 179 20.37 -9.85 -1.13
N ASN A 180 20.93 -10.84 -0.42
CA ASN A 180 21.23 -10.69 1.00
C ASN A 180 22.11 -9.45 1.25
N GLY A 181 21.73 -8.63 2.22
CA GLY A 181 22.41 -7.39 2.61
C GLY A 181 22.18 -6.17 1.71
N TRP A 182 21.40 -6.26 0.64
CA TRP A 182 21.17 -5.15 -0.30
C TRP A 182 20.28 -4.04 0.28
N PHE A 183 19.39 -4.37 1.22
CA PHE A 183 18.33 -3.48 1.71
C PHE A 183 18.60 -2.95 3.12
N ARG A 184 19.87 -2.68 3.46
CA ARG A 184 20.27 -2.17 4.79
C ARG A 184 20.15 -0.65 4.96
N SER A 185 20.19 0.09 3.85
CA SER A 185 20.20 1.56 3.86
C SER A 185 18.89 2.12 3.36
N PHE A 186 18.59 3.36 3.76
CA PHE A 186 17.42 4.11 3.31
C PHE A 186 17.57 4.74 1.91
N GLY A 187 18.76 4.68 1.30
CA GLY A 187 18.95 5.25 -0.05
C GLY A 187 18.14 4.50 -1.10
N GLU A 188 17.73 5.19 -2.15
CA GLU A 188 16.72 4.74 -3.13
C GLU A 188 17.34 3.98 -4.31
N ASP A 189 18.64 4.15 -4.52
CA ASP A 189 19.38 3.57 -5.64
C ASP A 189 19.73 2.09 -5.42
N ARG A 190 20.06 1.42 -6.54
CA ARG A 190 20.71 0.10 -6.56
C ARG A 190 21.97 0.13 -5.68
N PRO A 191 22.13 -0.83 -4.75
CA PRO A 191 23.38 -0.96 -3.99
C PRO A 191 24.58 -1.10 -4.92
N ARG A 192 25.66 -0.35 -4.63
CA ARG A 192 26.86 -0.32 -5.48
C ARG A 192 27.70 -1.60 -5.41
N ARG A 193 27.50 -2.46 -4.39
CA ARG A 193 28.35 -3.61 -4.12
C ARG A 193 27.55 -4.76 -3.52
N THR A 194 27.81 -5.98 -3.98
CA THR A 194 27.26 -7.21 -3.41
C THR A 194 27.72 -7.38 -1.96
N ALA A 195 26.83 -7.84 -1.08
CA ALA A 195 27.19 -8.09 0.31
C ALA A 195 28.11 -9.31 0.43
N THR A 196 29.14 -9.17 1.25
CA THR A 196 30.11 -10.24 1.54
C THR A 196 29.44 -11.44 2.18
N GLY A 197 29.99 -12.62 1.92
CA GLY A 197 29.51 -13.87 2.50
C GLY A 197 28.29 -14.47 1.80
N GLY A 198 27.70 -13.80 0.81
CA GLY A 198 26.61 -14.39 0.01
C GLY A 198 27.08 -15.64 -0.75
N TYR A 199 26.29 -16.70 -0.75
CA TYR A 199 26.53 -17.91 -1.55
C TYR A 199 25.20 -18.62 -1.83
N ASN A 200 25.16 -19.51 -2.81
CA ASN A 200 23.94 -20.23 -3.18
C ASN A 200 24.05 -21.72 -2.86
N ALA A 201 22.94 -22.40 -2.60
CA ALA A 201 22.93 -23.83 -2.34
C ALA A 201 21.72 -24.48 -3.00
N GLY A 202 21.91 -25.67 -3.55
CA GLY A 202 20.81 -26.42 -4.12
C GLY A 202 19.98 -27.10 -3.03
N PHE A 203 18.66 -27.04 -3.09
CA PHE A 203 17.78 -27.82 -2.22
C PHE A 203 16.72 -28.58 -3.01
N GLU A 204 16.20 -29.64 -2.40
CA GLU A 204 15.14 -30.46 -2.97
C GLU A 204 14.31 -31.06 -1.84
N THR A 205 12.99 -30.97 -1.95
CA THR A 205 12.04 -31.65 -1.07
C THR A 205 11.27 -32.70 -1.87
N LYS A 206 10.28 -33.35 -1.24
CA LYS A 206 9.38 -34.27 -1.94
C LYS A 206 8.68 -33.59 -3.12
N ASN A 207 8.27 -32.33 -2.98
CA ASN A 207 7.39 -31.64 -3.95
C ASN A 207 8.08 -30.50 -4.68
N VAL A 208 9.28 -30.09 -4.24
CA VAL A 208 9.90 -28.85 -4.70
C VAL A 208 11.37 -29.08 -5.06
N PHE A 209 11.82 -28.38 -6.09
CA PHE A 209 13.20 -28.36 -6.56
C PHE A 209 13.67 -26.92 -6.70
N GLY A 210 14.82 -26.55 -6.13
CA GLY A 210 15.21 -25.14 -6.12
C GLY A 210 16.65 -24.82 -5.74
N VAL A 211 16.90 -23.52 -5.59
CA VAL A 211 18.15 -22.91 -5.15
C VAL A 211 17.86 -21.96 -3.99
N ALA A 212 18.53 -22.19 -2.86
CA ALA A 212 18.59 -21.26 -1.73
C ALA A 212 19.71 -20.25 -1.96
N LEU A 213 19.46 -18.99 -1.63
CA LEU A 213 20.41 -17.88 -1.73
C LEU A 213 20.70 -17.42 -0.30
N GLU A 214 21.86 -17.80 0.21
CA GLU A 214 22.25 -17.72 1.61
C GLU A 214 23.31 -16.63 1.84
N GLN A 215 23.57 -16.34 3.11
CA GLN A 215 24.68 -15.50 3.51
C GLN A 215 25.39 -16.11 4.73
N ALA A 216 26.70 -16.30 4.62
CA ALA A 216 27.56 -16.66 5.73
C ALA A 216 27.49 -15.58 6.82
N ARG A 217 27.30 -16.02 8.07
CA ARG A 217 27.18 -15.14 9.25
C ARG A 217 28.31 -15.40 10.23
N ALA A 218 28.77 -14.34 10.89
CA ALA A 218 29.79 -14.43 11.93
C ALA A 218 29.25 -15.00 13.26
N GLY A 219 27.93 -15.02 13.45
CA GLY A 219 27.26 -15.57 14.62
C GLY A 219 25.74 -15.59 14.44
N ASP A 220 25.02 -15.83 15.54
CA ASP A 220 23.55 -16.01 15.51
C ASP A 220 22.77 -14.71 15.34
N GLN A 221 23.42 -13.56 15.52
CA GLN A 221 22.79 -12.26 15.35
C GLN A 221 22.46 -12.01 13.87
N ILE A 222 21.19 -11.72 13.61
CA ILE A 222 20.69 -11.36 12.28
C ILE A 222 20.45 -9.85 12.21
N PHE A 223 20.91 -9.24 11.14
CA PHE A 223 20.62 -7.84 10.80
C PHE A 223 19.59 -7.76 9.68
N GLU A 224 18.93 -6.61 9.56
CA GLU A 224 17.95 -6.39 8.51
C GLU A 224 18.56 -6.65 7.13
N SER A 225 17.76 -7.21 6.22
CA SER A 225 18.18 -7.68 4.90
C SER A 225 19.15 -8.88 4.90
N GLN A 226 19.50 -9.47 6.05
CA GLN A 226 20.20 -10.76 6.10
C GLN A 226 19.25 -11.92 6.39
N GLY A 227 19.49 -13.06 5.73
CA GLY A 227 18.80 -14.30 6.00
C GLY A 227 18.98 -15.27 4.83
N GLN A 228 17.87 -15.75 4.30
CA GLN A 228 17.85 -16.67 3.17
C GLN A 228 16.78 -16.25 2.18
N TRP A 229 17.08 -16.33 0.89
CA TRP A 229 16.07 -16.29 -0.17
C TRP A 229 15.99 -17.68 -0.82
N ALA A 230 14.92 -17.96 -1.56
CA ALA A 230 14.82 -19.19 -2.33
C ALA A 230 14.05 -18.94 -3.63
N ILE A 231 14.57 -19.46 -4.74
CA ILE A 231 13.80 -19.70 -5.96
C ILE A 231 13.53 -21.18 -6.10
N ALA A 232 12.32 -21.53 -6.52
CA ALA A 232 11.90 -22.92 -6.56
C ALA A 232 10.84 -23.17 -7.64
N CYS A 233 10.77 -24.42 -8.10
CA CYS A 233 9.72 -24.94 -8.96
C CYS A 233 9.03 -26.13 -8.28
N GLY A 234 7.70 -26.19 -8.41
CA GLY A 234 6.94 -27.39 -8.05
C GLY A 234 7.29 -28.55 -8.99
N LYS A 235 7.40 -29.75 -8.43
CA LYS A 235 7.60 -30.98 -9.21
C LYS A 235 6.27 -31.46 -9.80
N ASP A 236 6.30 -31.79 -11.09
CA ASP A 236 5.18 -32.40 -11.82
C ASP A 236 5.74 -33.61 -12.58
N PRO A 237 5.04 -34.77 -12.61
CA PRO A 237 5.53 -35.99 -13.26
C PRO A 237 5.89 -35.83 -14.75
N ASP A 238 5.27 -34.87 -15.44
CA ASP A 238 5.50 -34.66 -16.87
C ASP A 238 6.38 -33.44 -17.14
N VAL A 239 7.01 -32.88 -16.10
CA VAL A 239 7.93 -31.74 -16.21
C VAL A 239 9.28 -32.15 -15.64
N SER A 240 10.31 -32.07 -16.47
CA SER A 240 11.69 -32.26 -16.00
C SER A 240 12.21 -30.98 -15.37
N VAL A 241 12.88 -31.09 -14.23
CA VAL A 241 13.47 -29.94 -13.52
C VAL A 241 14.98 -30.05 -13.43
N SER A 242 15.67 -28.92 -13.59
CA SER A 242 17.13 -28.79 -13.45
C SER A 242 17.50 -27.44 -12.83
N ARG A 243 18.73 -27.28 -12.35
CA ARG A 243 19.20 -26.03 -11.74
C ARG A 243 20.66 -25.74 -12.04
N SER A 244 21.00 -24.46 -12.05
CA SER A 244 22.37 -23.97 -11.93
C SER A 244 22.49 -23.31 -10.56
N ILE A 245 23.46 -23.74 -9.75
CA ILE A 245 23.63 -23.22 -8.39
C ILE A 245 24.06 -21.76 -8.43
N CYS A 246 25.01 -21.45 -9.31
CA CYS A 246 25.66 -20.15 -9.30
C CYS A 246 26.28 -19.83 -10.66
N PHE A 247 25.95 -18.64 -11.17
CA PHE A 247 26.59 -17.94 -12.30
C PHE A 247 26.71 -16.44 -11.93
N ASP A 248 27.54 -15.64 -12.60
CA ASP A 248 27.76 -14.24 -12.21
C ASP A 248 26.68 -13.31 -12.80
N GLY A 249 25.85 -12.76 -11.91
CA GLY A 249 24.77 -11.82 -12.20
C GLY A 249 25.23 -10.47 -12.79
N TYR A 250 26.52 -10.14 -12.67
CA TYR A 250 27.12 -8.96 -13.31
C TYR A 250 27.76 -9.25 -14.67
N GLY A 251 27.88 -10.53 -15.04
CA GLY A 251 28.44 -10.94 -16.33
C GLY A 251 27.51 -10.65 -17.51
N ASP A 252 27.95 -11.06 -18.70
CA ASP A 252 27.14 -11.00 -19.92
C ASP A 252 26.04 -12.08 -19.98
N GLY A 253 26.06 -13.06 -19.08
CA GLY A 253 25.09 -14.16 -18.99
C GLY A 253 25.32 -15.31 -19.96
N ALA A 254 26.34 -15.27 -20.82
CA ALA A 254 26.57 -16.28 -21.86
C ALA A 254 26.79 -17.69 -21.28
N GLU A 255 27.47 -17.78 -20.13
CA GLU A 255 27.74 -19.06 -19.43
C GLU A 255 26.47 -19.84 -19.07
N PHE A 256 25.37 -19.13 -18.81
CA PHE A 256 24.06 -19.74 -18.57
C PHE A 256 23.22 -19.82 -19.85
N TRP A 257 23.21 -18.74 -20.63
CA TRP A 257 22.32 -18.57 -21.77
C TRP A 257 22.58 -19.58 -22.88
N GLU A 258 23.82 -19.73 -23.33
CA GLU A 258 24.12 -20.56 -24.51
C GLU A 258 23.78 -22.04 -24.27
N PRO A 259 24.17 -22.66 -23.14
CA PRO A 259 23.76 -24.03 -22.85
C PRO A 259 22.24 -24.16 -22.68
N PHE A 260 21.58 -23.20 -22.03
CA PHE A 260 20.13 -23.23 -21.85
C PHE A 260 19.38 -23.18 -23.20
N VAL A 261 19.83 -22.33 -24.13
CA VAL A 261 19.26 -22.27 -25.49
C VAL A 261 19.43 -23.63 -26.19
N GLU A 262 20.64 -24.20 -26.12
CA GLU A 262 20.97 -25.46 -26.77
C GLU A 262 20.13 -26.63 -26.21
N THR A 263 20.14 -26.83 -24.89
CA THR A 263 19.64 -28.06 -24.28
C THR A 263 18.25 -27.94 -23.65
N GLY A 264 17.76 -26.73 -23.37
CA GLY A 264 16.54 -26.51 -22.60
C GLY A 264 16.67 -26.91 -21.11
N THR A 265 17.89 -27.20 -20.63
CA THR A 265 18.18 -27.55 -19.24
C THR A 265 19.15 -26.55 -18.62
N ALA A 266 19.14 -26.45 -17.30
CA ALA A 266 20.09 -25.61 -16.59
C ALA A 266 21.50 -26.21 -16.71
N PRO A 267 22.52 -25.47 -17.18
CA PRO A 267 23.88 -25.96 -17.23
C PRO A 267 24.40 -26.29 -15.82
N GLN A 268 25.24 -27.32 -15.71
CA GLN A 268 25.94 -27.67 -14.48
C GLN A 268 27.11 -26.70 -14.24
N LEU A 269 26.79 -25.43 -14.02
CA LEU A 269 27.74 -24.38 -13.64
C LEU A 269 28.20 -24.61 -12.20
N ALA A 270 29.44 -24.20 -11.92
CA ALA A 270 30.30 -24.52 -10.77
C ALA A 270 29.64 -24.83 -9.41
N SER A 271 30.41 -25.49 -8.54
CA SER A 271 30.17 -25.47 -7.09
C SER A 271 30.00 -24.02 -6.63
N SER A 272 29.01 -23.76 -5.76
CA SER A 272 28.78 -22.45 -5.16
C SER A 272 30.05 -21.72 -4.73
N TRP A 273 30.10 -20.39 -4.87
CA TRP A 273 31.16 -19.55 -4.33
C TRP A 273 30.62 -18.55 -3.31
N VAL A 274 31.51 -18.15 -2.39
CA VAL A 274 31.21 -17.17 -1.35
C VAL A 274 31.72 -15.81 -1.79
N VAL A 275 30.83 -14.81 -1.80
CA VAL A 275 31.18 -13.41 -2.12
C VAL A 275 32.26 -12.92 -1.18
N GLU A 276 33.41 -12.57 -1.73
CA GLU A 276 34.55 -12.08 -1.00
C GLU A 276 34.41 -10.61 -0.57
N GLY A 277 35.22 -10.21 0.43
CA GLY A 277 35.38 -8.81 0.83
C GLY A 277 35.92 -7.90 -0.27
N GLY A 278 36.60 -8.49 -1.27
CA GLY A 278 37.15 -7.91 -2.50
C GLY A 278 38.10 -6.73 -2.33
N PHE A 279 38.82 -6.38 -3.39
CA PHE A 279 39.52 -5.09 -3.47
C PHE A 279 38.50 -3.94 -3.61
N ARG A 280 38.90 -2.70 -3.34
CA ARG A 280 37.98 -1.55 -3.50
C ARG A 280 37.70 -1.19 -4.96
N GLU A 281 38.60 -1.59 -5.86
CA GLU A 281 38.59 -1.24 -7.28
C GLU A 281 37.74 -2.20 -8.13
N ASN A 282 37.59 -3.46 -7.67
CA ASN A 282 36.83 -4.48 -8.38
C ASN A 282 35.55 -4.82 -7.61
N LEU A 283 34.41 -4.78 -8.30
CA LEU A 283 33.15 -5.26 -7.74
C LEU A 283 33.22 -6.78 -7.61
N PRO A 284 32.89 -7.35 -6.44
CA PRO A 284 32.75 -8.79 -6.32
C PRO A 284 31.57 -9.25 -7.17
N GLY A 285 31.62 -10.48 -7.68
CA GLY A 285 30.53 -11.06 -8.47
C GLY A 285 29.19 -11.08 -7.74
N LEU A 286 28.11 -11.26 -8.47
CA LEU A 286 26.75 -11.39 -7.94
C LEU A 286 26.26 -12.83 -8.09
N PRO A 287 26.33 -13.67 -7.05
CA PRO A 287 25.85 -15.05 -7.12
C PRO A 287 24.40 -15.12 -7.60
N THR A 288 24.16 -15.74 -8.75
CA THR A 288 22.82 -15.86 -9.33
C THR A 288 22.47 -17.33 -9.53
N GLY A 289 21.32 -17.73 -9.00
CA GLY A 289 20.79 -19.09 -9.14
C GLY A 289 19.78 -19.19 -10.28
N ALA A 290 19.61 -20.40 -10.82
CA ALA A 290 18.59 -20.68 -11.82
C ALA A 290 17.87 -22.00 -11.55
N VAL A 291 16.55 -22.04 -11.79
CA VAL A 291 15.73 -23.25 -11.81
C VAL A 291 15.04 -23.32 -13.17
N VAL A 292 15.13 -24.46 -13.84
CA VAL A 292 14.56 -24.68 -15.17
C VAL A 292 13.53 -25.81 -15.11
N ALA A 293 12.37 -25.57 -15.71
CA ALA A 293 11.33 -26.56 -15.95
C ALA A 293 11.20 -26.79 -17.46
N SER A 294 11.31 -28.03 -17.93
CA SER A 294 11.23 -28.39 -19.33
C SER A 294 10.17 -29.48 -19.57
N ALA A 295 9.40 -29.34 -20.63
CA ALA A 295 8.39 -30.31 -21.03
C ALA A 295 8.21 -30.33 -22.56
N PRO A 296 8.12 -31.52 -23.19
CA PRO A 296 7.65 -31.62 -24.56
C PRO A 296 6.16 -31.31 -24.62
N LEU A 297 5.75 -30.55 -25.64
CA LEU A 297 4.35 -30.19 -25.89
C LEU A 297 3.93 -30.65 -27.29
N ALA A 298 2.88 -31.45 -27.38
CA ALA A 298 2.22 -31.74 -28.65
C ALA A 298 1.58 -30.47 -29.25
N ALA A 299 1.22 -30.50 -30.52
CA ALA A 299 0.50 -29.40 -31.17
C ALA A 299 -0.83 -29.13 -30.45
N GLY A 300 -1.06 -27.88 -30.05
CA GLY A 300 -2.24 -27.46 -29.27
C GLY A 300 -2.19 -27.82 -27.78
N GLU A 301 -1.14 -28.47 -27.29
CA GLU A 301 -1.01 -28.82 -25.87
C GLU A 301 -0.62 -27.59 -25.03
N SER A 302 -1.21 -27.51 -23.83
CA SER A 302 -0.84 -26.55 -22.80
C SER A 302 -0.33 -27.27 -21.55
N ARG A 303 0.71 -26.70 -20.93
CA ARG A 303 1.27 -27.19 -19.66
C ARG A 303 1.38 -26.04 -18.68
N VAL A 304 1.06 -26.31 -17.41
CA VAL A 304 1.22 -25.32 -16.33
C VAL A 304 2.38 -25.71 -15.44
N VAL A 305 3.31 -24.78 -15.21
CA VAL A 305 4.42 -24.90 -14.26
C VAL A 305 4.34 -23.79 -13.23
N THR A 306 4.64 -24.09 -11.96
CA THR A 306 4.50 -23.12 -10.87
C THR A 306 5.83 -22.89 -10.17
N PHE A 307 6.29 -21.65 -10.20
CA PHE A 307 7.51 -21.17 -9.55
C PHE A 307 7.17 -20.34 -8.31
N CYS A 308 8.15 -20.21 -7.43
CA CYS A 308 8.06 -19.44 -6.19
C CYS A 308 9.35 -18.66 -5.95
N LEU A 309 9.22 -17.44 -5.45
CA LEU A 309 10.29 -16.66 -4.81
C LEU A 309 9.91 -16.45 -3.35
N ALA A 310 10.76 -16.89 -2.42
CA ALA A 310 10.55 -16.71 -0.98
C ALA A 310 11.74 -16.01 -0.33
N TRP A 311 11.51 -15.24 0.75
CA TRP A 311 12.58 -14.55 1.49
C TRP A 311 12.38 -14.59 3.01
N ASP A 312 13.24 -15.31 3.72
CA ASP A 312 13.27 -15.29 5.17
C ASP A 312 14.25 -14.21 5.66
N LEU A 313 13.74 -12.98 5.82
CA LEU A 313 14.44 -11.81 6.34
C LEU A 313 13.82 -11.34 7.66
N PRO A 314 14.14 -12.00 8.79
CA PRO A 314 13.30 -11.97 9.98
C PRO A 314 13.34 -10.67 10.79
N THR A 315 14.27 -9.76 10.48
CA THR A 315 14.51 -8.56 11.29
C THR A 315 14.12 -7.28 10.57
N ILE A 316 13.65 -6.32 11.37
CA ILE A 316 13.41 -4.92 11.02
C ILE A 316 14.41 -4.07 11.82
N ALA A 317 14.99 -3.03 11.21
CA ALA A 317 15.79 -2.04 11.93
C ALA A 317 15.37 -0.61 11.55
N PHE A 318 15.25 0.26 12.56
CA PHE A 318 14.99 1.68 12.35
C PHE A 318 16.21 2.54 12.69
N GLY A 319 16.17 3.82 12.32
CA GLY A 319 17.35 4.71 12.31
C GLY A 319 18.03 4.90 13.67
N GLN A 320 17.31 4.73 14.80
CA GLN A 320 17.90 4.82 16.14
C GLN A 320 18.39 3.48 16.71
N GLY A 321 18.39 2.42 15.89
CA GLY A 321 19.00 1.13 16.22
C GLY A 321 18.07 0.13 16.91
N ARG A 322 16.82 0.49 17.22
CA ARG A 322 15.82 -0.49 17.67
C ARG A 322 15.59 -1.52 16.58
N ARG A 323 15.55 -2.79 17.00
CA ARG A 323 15.30 -3.93 16.13
C ARG A 323 14.06 -4.67 16.56
N TRP A 324 13.31 -5.11 15.58
CA TRP A 324 12.09 -5.88 15.76
C TRP A 324 12.18 -7.17 14.98
N TRP A 325 11.46 -8.19 15.46
CA TRP A 325 11.19 -9.37 14.65
C TRP A 325 9.96 -9.11 13.79
N ARG A 326 9.98 -9.55 12.53
CA ARG A 326 8.80 -9.53 11.65
C ARG A 326 7.74 -10.51 12.16
N GLY A 327 6.47 -10.19 11.97
CA GLY A 327 5.35 -10.95 12.53
C GLY A 327 5.30 -12.41 12.07
N TYR A 328 5.70 -12.71 10.82
CA TYR A 328 5.71 -14.10 10.33
C TYR A 328 6.65 -15.00 11.13
N THR A 329 7.66 -14.43 11.79
CA THR A 329 8.64 -15.20 12.57
C THR A 329 8.03 -15.91 13.78
N ASP A 330 6.85 -15.50 14.25
CA ASP A 330 6.12 -16.18 15.32
C ASP A 330 5.74 -17.62 14.92
N GLN A 331 5.55 -17.88 13.63
CA GLN A 331 5.22 -19.21 13.10
C GLN A 331 6.41 -19.91 12.45
N TRP A 332 7.30 -19.14 11.83
CA TRP A 332 8.37 -19.69 11.00
C TRP A 332 9.72 -19.76 11.70
N GLY A 333 9.87 -19.12 12.86
CA GLY A 333 11.12 -18.99 13.57
C GLY A 333 11.94 -17.78 13.11
N ARG A 334 13.09 -17.59 13.76
CA ARG A 334 13.92 -16.37 13.68
C ARG A 334 15.34 -16.64 13.20
N THR A 335 15.57 -17.80 12.60
CA THR A 335 16.91 -18.23 12.18
C THR A 335 17.36 -17.61 10.86
N GLY A 336 16.47 -17.02 10.07
CA GLY A 336 16.80 -16.49 8.74
C GLY A 336 17.25 -17.59 7.77
N ALA A 337 16.71 -18.80 7.90
CA ALA A 337 17.10 -20.00 7.17
C ALA A 337 15.89 -20.87 6.78
N ARG A 338 14.71 -20.27 6.62
CA ARG A 338 13.43 -20.95 6.42
C ARG A 338 12.80 -20.65 5.06
N ALA A 339 13.49 -19.95 4.17
CA ALA A 339 12.93 -19.58 2.87
C ALA A 339 12.61 -20.81 2.02
N THR A 340 13.40 -21.89 2.13
CA THR A 340 13.11 -23.17 1.45
C THR A 340 11.85 -23.84 1.98
N ASP A 341 11.60 -23.76 3.29
CA ASP A 341 10.39 -24.31 3.93
C ASP A 341 9.15 -23.50 3.55
N ILE A 342 9.28 -22.17 3.50
CA ILE A 342 8.23 -21.25 3.04
C ILE A 342 7.90 -21.53 1.57
N ALA A 343 8.92 -21.74 0.71
CA ALA A 343 8.71 -22.09 -0.69
C ALA A 343 7.99 -23.44 -0.86
N ASP A 344 8.36 -24.47 -0.09
CA ASP A 344 7.66 -25.76 -0.10
C ASP A 344 6.20 -25.61 0.32
N HIS A 345 5.95 -24.85 1.38
CA HIS A 345 4.60 -24.57 1.85
C HIS A 345 3.77 -23.81 0.80
N ALA A 346 4.33 -22.76 0.20
CA ALA A 346 3.63 -21.94 -0.79
C ALA A 346 3.27 -22.73 -2.05
N LEU A 347 4.21 -23.52 -2.58
CA LEU A 347 3.97 -24.33 -3.79
C LEU A 347 2.89 -25.40 -3.57
N ARG A 348 2.74 -25.94 -2.35
CA ARG A 348 1.68 -26.91 -2.02
C ARG A 348 0.29 -26.29 -1.94
N HIS A 349 0.18 -25.00 -1.58
CA HIS A 349 -1.11 -24.33 -1.39
C HIS A 349 -1.43 -23.32 -2.51
N ALA A 350 -0.55 -23.17 -3.52
CA ALA A 350 -0.70 -22.18 -4.58
C ALA A 350 -2.09 -22.21 -5.24
N THR A 351 -2.62 -23.39 -5.58
CA THR A 351 -3.96 -23.54 -6.18
C THR A 351 -5.09 -23.16 -5.21
N GLU A 352 -4.96 -23.51 -3.93
CA GLU A 352 -5.96 -23.16 -2.91
C GLU A 352 -6.01 -21.64 -2.70
N TRP A 353 -4.85 -21.02 -2.49
CA TRP A 353 -4.76 -19.58 -2.24
C TRP A 353 -5.23 -18.79 -3.46
N GLU A 354 -4.88 -19.22 -4.66
CA GLU A 354 -5.35 -18.63 -5.90
C GLU A 354 -6.89 -18.66 -5.99
N ALA A 355 -7.52 -19.78 -5.66
CA ALA A 355 -8.98 -19.89 -5.62
C ALA A 355 -9.62 -19.02 -4.54
N ARG A 356 -9.04 -18.97 -3.32
CA ARG A 356 -9.53 -18.10 -2.23
C ARG A 356 -9.46 -16.62 -2.61
N ILE A 357 -8.44 -16.22 -3.37
CA ILE A 357 -8.33 -14.85 -3.90
C ILE A 357 -9.46 -14.56 -4.91
N ASP A 358 -9.76 -15.51 -5.78
CA ASP A 358 -10.87 -15.36 -6.72
C ASP A 358 -12.23 -15.27 -6.04
N ASP A 359 -12.43 -16.03 -4.96
CA ASP A 359 -13.67 -16.02 -4.21
C ASP A 359 -13.93 -14.64 -3.60
N TRP A 360 -12.96 -14.04 -2.88
CA TRP A 360 -13.15 -12.73 -2.28
C TRP A 360 -13.18 -11.58 -3.31
N HIS A 361 -12.47 -11.70 -4.45
CA HIS A 361 -12.67 -10.76 -5.57
C HIS A 361 -14.13 -10.80 -6.05
N GLY A 362 -14.69 -11.99 -6.25
CA GLY A 362 -16.07 -12.16 -6.68
C GLY A 362 -17.11 -11.64 -5.67
N GLU A 363 -16.81 -11.72 -4.37
CA GLU A 363 -17.63 -11.11 -3.31
C GLU A 363 -17.65 -9.57 -3.46
N VAL A 364 -16.50 -8.95 -3.68
CA VAL A 364 -16.42 -7.49 -3.91
C VAL A 364 -17.14 -7.08 -5.19
N GLU A 365 -16.94 -7.81 -6.29
CA GLU A 365 -17.65 -7.59 -7.56
C GLU A 365 -19.18 -7.69 -7.38
N THR A 366 -19.66 -8.60 -6.54
CA THR A 366 -21.08 -8.74 -6.22
C THR A 366 -21.62 -7.54 -5.43
N MET A 367 -20.81 -6.98 -4.52
CA MET A 367 -21.21 -5.85 -3.69
C MET A 367 -21.26 -4.52 -4.43
N VAL A 368 -20.29 -4.25 -5.32
CA VAL A 368 -20.13 -2.91 -5.94
C VAL A 368 -20.12 -2.88 -7.47
N GLY A 369 -20.17 -4.05 -8.12
CA GLY A 369 -20.09 -4.20 -9.58
C GLY A 369 -18.67 -4.51 -10.07
N ALA A 370 -18.59 -5.27 -11.17
CA ALA A 370 -17.34 -5.81 -11.72
C ALA A 370 -16.55 -4.85 -12.63
N GLU A 371 -16.91 -3.57 -12.69
CA GLU A 371 -16.23 -2.60 -13.54
C GLU A 371 -14.89 -2.16 -12.93
N PRO A 372 -13.88 -1.79 -13.75
CA PRO A 372 -12.58 -1.30 -13.26
C PRO A 372 -12.66 -0.10 -12.31
N HIS A 373 -13.62 0.81 -12.50
CA HIS A 373 -13.82 1.97 -11.61
C HIS A 373 -14.60 1.64 -10.33
N ARG A 374 -15.07 0.39 -10.18
CA ARG A 374 -15.80 -0.12 -9.01
C ARG A 374 -14.93 -1.11 -8.23
N ALA A 375 -15.21 -2.42 -8.33
CA ALA A 375 -14.43 -3.45 -7.65
C ALA A 375 -12.94 -3.37 -8.00
N GLY A 376 -12.62 -3.11 -9.27
CA GLY A 376 -11.24 -2.98 -9.74
C GLY A 376 -10.45 -1.93 -8.96
N GLN A 377 -11.02 -0.74 -8.80
CA GLN A 377 -10.41 0.37 -8.09
C GLN A 377 -10.23 0.04 -6.61
N ALA A 378 -11.29 -0.40 -5.92
CA ALA A 378 -11.23 -0.71 -4.49
C ALA A 378 -10.17 -1.80 -4.21
N ILE A 379 -10.23 -2.91 -4.94
CA ILE A 379 -9.29 -4.02 -4.81
C ILE A 379 -7.84 -3.56 -5.07
N ASN A 380 -7.61 -2.81 -6.14
CA ASN A 380 -6.25 -2.41 -6.51
C ASN A 380 -5.60 -1.42 -5.53
N GLU A 381 -6.36 -0.56 -4.84
CA GLU A 381 -5.78 0.33 -3.81
C GLU A 381 -5.24 -0.46 -2.59
N LEU A 382 -5.66 -1.72 -2.37
CA LEU A 382 -5.08 -2.59 -1.32
C LEU A 382 -3.60 -2.94 -1.55
N TYR A 383 -3.04 -2.67 -2.73
CA TYR A 383 -1.61 -2.84 -2.99
C TYR A 383 -0.74 -2.14 -1.92
N PHE A 384 -1.29 -1.09 -1.30
CA PHE A 384 -0.64 -0.33 -0.25
C PHE A 384 -0.38 -1.13 1.04
N LEU A 385 -1.10 -2.23 1.27
CA LEU A 385 -0.80 -3.17 2.37
C LEU A 385 0.57 -3.87 2.20
N VAL A 386 1.13 -3.84 1.00
CA VAL A 386 2.48 -4.33 0.69
C VAL A 386 3.42 -3.16 0.44
N ASP A 387 3.09 -2.29 -0.51
CA ASP A 387 3.98 -1.22 -0.95
C ASP A 387 3.92 0.08 -0.15
N GLY A 388 3.01 0.19 0.82
CA GLY A 388 3.01 1.22 1.86
C GLY A 388 4.08 0.99 2.94
N MET A 389 5.20 0.37 2.54
CA MET A 389 6.33 -0.07 3.38
C MET A 389 5.86 -0.71 4.69
N SER A 390 4.91 -1.64 4.56
CA SER A 390 4.18 -2.16 5.71
C SER A 390 5.11 -2.86 6.70
N VAL A 391 4.83 -2.64 7.98
CA VAL A 391 5.52 -3.27 9.10
C VAL A 391 4.50 -4.05 9.89
N LEU A 392 4.82 -5.31 10.19
CA LEU A 392 4.11 -6.13 11.16
C LEU A 392 5.15 -6.75 12.07
N THR A 393 5.12 -6.44 13.35
CA THR A 393 6.10 -6.95 14.31
C THR A 393 5.57 -8.17 15.07
N SER A 394 6.51 -8.92 15.65
CA SER A 394 6.25 -9.91 16.69
C SER A 394 6.16 -9.21 18.06
N ALA A 395 5.32 -9.74 18.95
CA ALA A 395 5.23 -9.30 20.33
C ALA A 395 6.51 -9.60 21.11
N GLU A 396 7.14 -10.73 20.80
CA GLU A 396 8.41 -11.09 21.41
C GLU A 396 9.53 -10.16 20.92
N GLY A 397 10.28 -9.61 21.86
CA GLY A 397 11.31 -8.59 21.58
C GLY A 397 10.75 -7.17 21.45
N SER A 398 9.42 -6.97 21.44
CA SER A 398 8.81 -5.65 21.57
C SER A 398 9.08 -5.06 22.96
N PRO A 399 9.35 -3.75 23.10
CA PRO A 399 9.49 -3.09 24.40
C PRO A 399 8.28 -3.23 25.32
N ASP A 400 7.07 -3.29 24.76
CA ASP A 400 5.81 -3.37 25.50
C ASP A 400 5.16 -4.76 25.45
N GLY A 401 5.82 -5.72 24.82
CA GLY A 401 5.32 -7.08 24.65
C GLY A 401 4.11 -7.21 23.72
N ARG A 402 3.82 -6.21 22.88
CA ARG A 402 2.72 -6.23 21.89
C ARG A 402 3.25 -6.28 20.45
N ARG A 403 2.38 -6.73 19.55
CA ARG A 403 2.60 -6.63 18.10
C ARG A 403 2.19 -5.23 17.64
N HIS A 404 2.91 -4.71 16.67
CA HIS A 404 2.63 -3.42 16.05
C HIS A 404 2.44 -3.59 14.55
N PHE A 405 1.53 -2.81 14.00
CA PHE A 405 1.30 -2.69 12.57
C PHE A 405 1.52 -1.24 12.12
N GLY A 406 2.18 -1.05 11.00
CA GLY A 406 2.49 0.27 10.45
C GLY A 406 2.34 0.33 8.94
N LEU A 407 1.65 1.35 8.44
CA LEU A 407 1.72 1.83 7.06
C LEU A 407 2.27 3.24 7.04
N ILE A 408 3.17 3.55 6.12
CA ILE A 408 3.62 4.94 5.95
C ILE A 408 2.56 5.79 5.25
N GLU A 409 2.49 7.08 5.55
CA GLU A 409 1.65 8.03 4.82
C GLU A 409 1.96 8.06 3.32
N CYS A 410 3.24 8.26 2.97
CA CYS A 410 3.78 8.05 1.64
C CYS A 410 5.32 8.00 1.71
N HIS A 411 5.99 7.79 0.58
CA HIS A 411 7.45 7.72 0.60
C HIS A 411 8.11 9.09 0.88
N ASP A 412 7.57 10.17 0.33
CA ASP A 412 8.09 11.53 0.57
C ASP A 412 7.85 12.02 2.01
N TYR A 413 6.80 11.50 2.65
CA TYR A 413 6.40 11.78 4.03
C TYR A 413 6.34 10.45 4.78
N ALA A 414 7.50 9.85 5.01
CA ALA A 414 7.61 8.54 5.63
C ALA A 414 7.27 8.60 7.13
N LEU A 415 5.98 8.62 7.44
CA LEU A 415 5.40 8.72 8.78
C LEU A 415 4.46 7.53 8.97
N TYR A 416 4.68 6.72 10.01
CA TYR A 416 3.83 5.56 10.25
C TYR A 416 2.47 5.96 10.82
N ASN A 417 1.44 5.39 10.23
CA ASN A 417 0.04 5.44 10.63
C ASN A 417 -0.59 6.83 10.75
N THR A 418 -0.04 7.88 10.11
CA THR A 418 -0.57 9.26 10.13
C THR A 418 -2.10 9.28 10.27
N LEU A 419 -2.58 9.65 11.47
CA LEU A 419 -3.92 9.29 11.95
C LEU A 419 -5.03 9.94 11.13
N ASP A 420 -4.81 11.18 10.75
CA ASP A 420 -5.71 11.98 9.92
C ASP A 420 -5.77 11.50 8.46
N LEU A 421 -4.86 10.62 8.03
CA LEU A 421 -5.01 9.81 6.81
C LEU A 421 -5.55 8.42 7.12
N TRP A 422 -5.20 7.87 8.29
CA TRP A 422 -5.60 6.53 8.73
C TRP A 422 -7.12 6.42 8.85
N ILE A 423 -7.81 7.44 9.34
CA ILE A 423 -9.29 7.43 9.43
C ILE A 423 -9.94 7.12 8.08
N TYR A 424 -9.37 7.60 6.98
CA TYR A 424 -9.81 7.31 5.61
C TYR A 424 -9.41 5.90 5.15
N ALA A 425 -8.21 5.45 5.50
CA ALA A 425 -7.65 4.17 5.04
C ALA A 425 -8.16 2.95 5.82
N ALA A 426 -8.55 3.14 7.07
CA ALA A 426 -8.70 2.03 8.01
C ALA A 426 -9.97 1.19 7.81
N GLU A 427 -10.96 1.68 7.05
CA GLU A 427 -12.03 0.81 6.54
C GLU A 427 -11.48 -0.28 5.61
N ALA A 428 -10.48 0.04 4.77
CA ALA A 428 -9.83 -0.95 3.92
C ALA A 428 -9.07 -1.98 4.77
N VAL A 429 -8.26 -1.53 5.73
CA VAL A 429 -7.46 -2.41 6.59
C VAL A 429 -8.37 -3.26 7.48
N GLY A 430 -9.24 -2.63 8.26
CA GLY A 430 -10.15 -3.31 9.17
C GLY A 430 -11.13 -4.24 8.44
N ARG A 431 -11.49 -3.92 7.18
CA ARG A 431 -12.06 -4.77 6.12
C ARG A 431 -11.64 -6.22 6.26
N HIS A 432 -10.34 -6.36 6.09
CA HIS A 432 -9.70 -7.60 5.72
C HIS A 432 -8.98 -8.21 6.91
N PHE A 433 -8.43 -7.35 7.78
CA PHE A 433 -7.63 -7.73 8.93
C PHE A 433 -7.97 -6.80 10.11
N PRO A 434 -9.12 -7.02 10.77
CA PRO A 434 -9.55 -6.18 11.89
C PRO A 434 -8.52 -6.13 13.03
N GLU A 435 -7.70 -7.17 13.20
CA GLU A 435 -6.60 -7.19 14.16
C GLU A 435 -5.48 -6.18 13.83
N LEU A 436 -5.24 -5.87 12.56
CA LEU A 436 -4.24 -4.87 12.16
C LEU A 436 -4.73 -3.46 12.48
N ALA A 437 -6.01 -3.18 12.22
CA ALA A 437 -6.60 -1.90 12.58
C ALA A 437 -6.65 -1.70 14.11
N ALA A 438 -6.96 -2.77 14.85
CA ALA A 438 -6.91 -2.76 16.30
C ALA A 438 -5.51 -2.45 16.86
N MET A 439 -4.44 -3.00 16.29
CA MET A 439 -3.07 -2.69 16.71
C MET A 439 -2.77 -1.18 16.60
N VAL A 440 -3.19 -0.54 15.51
CA VAL A 440 -3.01 0.91 15.32
C VAL A 440 -3.81 1.71 16.33
N ALA A 441 -5.07 1.34 16.57
CA ALA A 441 -5.90 2.01 17.58
C ALA A 441 -5.33 1.84 19.01
N GLU A 442 -4.75 0.69 19.34
CA GLU A 442 -4.09 0.46 20.63
C GLU A 442 -2.82 1.31 20.79
N ASP A 443 -2.02 1.44 19.73
CA ASP A 443 -0.81 2.27 19.76
C ASP A 443 -1.18 3.74 19.97
N TYR A 444 -2.15 4.27 19.24
CA TYR A 444 -2.63 5.63 19.48
C TYR A 444 -3.25 5.80 20.86
N ALA A 445 -4.03 4.84 21.34
CA ALA A 445 -4.62 4.90 22.68
C ALA A 445 -3.54 4.96 23.78
N ALA A 446 -2.47 4.17 23.65
CA ALA A 446 -1.34 4.22 24.57
C ALA A 446 -0.62 5.58 24.51
N LEU A 447 -0.31 6.05 23.30
CA LEU A 447 0.42 7.30 23.09
C LEU A 447 -0.37 8.53 23.56
N THR A 448 -1.69 8.55 23.40
CA THR A 448 -2.57 9.64 23.89
C THR A 448 -2.59 9.74 25.42
N LEU A 449 -2.44 8.61 26.12
CA LEU A 449 -2.40 8.57 27.58
C LEU A 449 -1.05 9.03 28.15
N GLU A 450 0.00 8.98 27.33
CA GLU A 450 1.36 9.38 27.70
C GLU A 450 1.64 10.85 27.31
N SER A 451 2.73 11.40 27.87
CA SER A 451 3.26 12.69 27.44
C SER A 451 4.78 12.61 27.28
N ASP A 452 5.29 13.35 26.30
CA ASP A 452 6.72 13.52 26.06
C ASP A 452 7.05 15.02 25.97
N PRO A 453 7.56 15.62 27.06
CA PRO A 453 7.82 17.06 27.13
C PRO A 453 9.11 17.48 26.41
N ARG A 454 9.89 16.53 25.86
CA ARG A 454 11.04 16.88 25.01
C ARG A 454 10.53 17.66 23.81
N LEU A 455 11.37 18.54 23.25
CA LEU A 455 10.92 19.50 22.25
C LEU A 455 11.31 19.10 20.82
N ARG A 456 10.37 19.22 19.89
CA ARG A 456 10.60 19.27 18.44
C ARG A 456 10.82 20.71 17.99
N ARG A 457 11.48 20.86 16.84
CA ARG A 457 11.64 22.14 16.16
C ARG A 457 10.75 22.19 14.93
N HIS A 458 9.89 23.19 14.87
CA HIS A 458 9.04 23.46 13.71
C HIS A 458 9.89 23.68 12.45
N ARG A 459 9.50 23.01 11.35
CA ARG A 459 10.28 22.92 10.11
C ARG A 459 10.69 24.27 9.51
N TRP A 460 9.84 25.30 9.56
CA TRP A 460 10.13 26.58 8.90
C TRP A 460 10.45 27.74 9.83
N HIS A 461 9.68 27.95 10.91
CA HIS A 461 9.83 29.14 11.74
C HIS A 461 10.67 28.91 13.00
N HIS A 462 11.23 27.72 13.17
CA HIS A 462 12.16 27.36 14.24
C HIS A 462 11.61 27.44 15.68
N GLY A 463 10.31 27.66 15.86
CA GLY A 463 9.63 27.50 17.14
C GLY A 463 9.79 26.08 17.68
N LEU A 464 9.73 25.95 19.00
CA LEU A 464 9.81 24.67 19.70
C LEU A 464 8.44 24.29 20.25
N PHE A 465 8.09 23.01 20.16
CA PHE A 465 6.86 22.45 20.73
C PHE A 465 7.12 21.05 21.31
N PRO A 466 6.35 20.57 22.31
CA PRO A 466 6.52 19.23 22.87
C PRO A 466 6.40 18.13 21.82
N ILE A 467 7.12 17.02 21.98
CA ILE A 467 6.95 15.83 21.12
C ILE A 467 5.52 15.34 21.25
N ASN A 468 4.99 15.18 22.46
CA ASN A 468 3.60 14.83 22.68
C ASN A 468 3.07 15.50 23.96
N ALA A 469 2.10 16.39 23.82
CA ALA A 469 1.44 17.05 24.95
C ALA A 469 0.42 16.11 25.60
N GLN A 470 0.20 16.28 26.91
CA GLN A 470 -0.74 15.42 27.65
C GLN A 470 -2.15 15.48 27.05
N GLY A 471 -2.70 14.30 26.75
CA GLY A 471 -4.05 14.15 26.19
C GLY A 471 -4.18 14.50 24.72
N SER A 472 -3.13 15.01 24.08
CA SER A 472 -3.09 15.12 22.62
C SER A 472 -2.87 13.75 22.02
N CYS A 473 -3.68 13.40 21.03
CA CYS A 473 -3.35 12.30 20.14
C CYS A 473 -2.21 12.74 19.21
N PRO A 474 -1.16 11.93 19.04
CA PRO A 474 -0.13 12.28 18.08
C PRO A 474 -0.65 12.19 16.64
N HIS A 475 0.02 12.90 15.74
CA HIS A 475 -0.19 12.84 14.30
C HIS A 475 0.20 11.46 13.73
N ASP A 476 1.41 11.00 14.03
CA ASP A 476 1.97 9.73 13.55
C ASP A 476 2.58 8.93 14.69
N THR A 477 2.69 7.61 14.49
CA THR A 477 3.35 6.70 15.44
C THR A 477 4.88 6.67 15.27
N GLY A 478 5.45 7.62 14.53
CA GLY A 478 6.89 7.80 14.35
C GLY A 478 7.37 7.61 12.91
N GLY A 479 8.58 8.07 12.62
CA GLY A 479 9.24 7.97 11.31
C GLY A 479 10.31 6.87 11.29
N PRO A 480 10.59 6.24 10.13
CA PRO A 480 11.52 5.11 10.03
C PRO A 480 12.98 5.48 10.34
N GLY A 481 13.33 6.76 10.22
CA GLY A 481 14.63 7.29 10.65
C GLY A 481 14.78 7.43 12.16
N GLU A 482 13.70 7.23 12.93
CA GLU A 482 13.65 7.41 14.38
C GLU A 482 13.38 6.09 15.09
N ASP A 483 12.38 6.05 15.97
CA ASP A 483 11.97 4.89 16.75
C ASP A 483 10.45 4.68 16.69
N PRO A 484 9.91 4.20 15.55
CA PRO A 484 8.47 3.95 15.37
C PRO A 484 7.85 3.12 16.47
N PHE A 485 6.58 3.41 16.77
CA PHE A 485 5.73 2.85 17.83
C PHE A 485 6.16 3.23 19.26
N VAL A 486 7.30 3.90 19.44
CA VAL A 486 7.83 4.31 20.74
C VAL A 486 7.94 5.83 20.85
N VAL A 487 8.41 6.51 19.80
CA VAL A 487 8.50 7.96 19.74
C VAL A 487 7.57 8.48 18.63
N PRO A 488 6.41 9.06 18.97
CA PRO A 488 5.46 9.56 17.99
C PRO A 488 5.87 10.95 17.45
N ASN A 489 5.03 11.52 16.59
CA ASN A 489 5.17 12.89 16.09
C ASN A 489 6.54 13.15 15.46
N SER A 490 6.88 12.32 14.46
CA SER A 490 8.00 12.60 13.57
C SER A 490 7.67 13.73 12.59
N TYR A 491 6.38 13.96 12.35
CA TYR A 491 5.88 15.15 11.69
C TYR A 491 6.29 16.43 12.43
N THR A 492 6.89 17.37 11.66
CA THR A 492 7.39 18.66 12.18
C THR A 492 6.98 19.85 11.33
N TYR A 493 6.10 19.62 10.35
CA TYR A 493 5.62 20.67 9.46
C TYR A 493 4.70 21.64 10.20
N ARG A 494 3.84 21.15 11.10
CA ARG A 494 3.09 21.95 12.10
C ARG A 494 3.32 21.39 13.50
N ASP A 495 2.75 22.06 14.50
CA ASP A 495 2.59 21.49 15.85
C ASP A 495 1.27 20.69 15.89
N PRO A 496 1.32 19.35 15.84
CA PRO A 496 0.12 18.53 15.85
C PRO A 496 -0.57 18.50 17.21
N ASN A 497 0.09 18.96 18.29
CA ASN A 497 -0.50 18.95 19.63
C ASN A 497 -1.67 19.93 19.79
N LEU A 498 -1.88 20.79 18.80
CA LEU A 498 -2.95 21.78 18.76
C LEU A 498 -4.06 21.37 17.79
N TRP A 499 -3.95 20.21 17.12
CA TRP A 499 -4.88 19.83 16.07
C TRP A 499 -6.23 19.37 16.61
N LYS A 500 -7.30 19.72 15.89
CA LYS A 500 -8.69 19.52 16.34
C LYS A 500 -9.32 18.21 15.85
N ASP A 501 -8.72 17.57 14.84
CA ASP A 501 -9.23 16.34 14.22
C ASP A 501 -8.65 15.05 14.84
N LEU A 502 -7.35 14.99 15.14
CA LEU A 502 -6.66 13.78 15.60
C LEU A 502 -7.34 13.05 16.77
N ASN A 503 -7.74 13.80 17.81
CA ASN A 503 -8.43 13.24 18.96
C ASN A 503 -9.83 12.70 18.59
N CYS A 504 -10.54 13.34 17.65
CA CYS A 504 -11.80 12.83 17.12
C CYS A 504 -11.58 11.54 16.34
N ASP A 505 -10.55 11.50 15.48
CA ASP A 505 -10.21 10.35 14.65
C ASP A 505 -9.86 9.12 15.48
N LEU A 506 -9.14 9.30 16.60
CA LEU A 506 -8.86 8.21 17.55
C LEU A 506 -10.16 7.60 18.10
N VAL A 507 -11.08 8.44 18.59
CA VAL A 507 -12.35 7.97 19.18
C VAL A 507 -13.18 7.22 18.14
N LEU A 508 -13.26 7.75 16.92
CA LEU A 508 -13.99 7.13 15.80
C LEU A 508 -13.33 5.81 15.36
N CYS A 509 -12.00 5.72 15.32
CA CYS A 509 -11.29 4.48 15.04
C CYS A 509 -11.52 3.43 16.13
N ILE A 510 -11.41 3.78 17.42
CA ILE A 510 -11.70 2.86 18.54
C ILE A 510 -13.14 2.33 18.46
N TYR A 511 -14.10 3.20 18.15
CA TYR A 511 -15.50 2.78 17.98
C TYR A 511 -15.69 1.82 16.81
N ARG A 512 -15.14 2.16 15.62
CA ARG A 512 -15.25 1.34 14.41
C ARG A 512 -14.55 0.00 14.57
N ASP A 513 -13.26 0.01 14.91
CA ASP A 513 -12.43 -1.19 14.97
C ASP A 513 -12.85 -2.08 16.13
N GLY A 514 -13.31 -1.45 17.22
CA GLY A 514 -13.88 -2.11 18.36
C GLY A 514 -15.08 -3.00 18.04
N GLN A 515 -15.85 -2.75 16.96
CA GLN A 515 -16.97 -3.62 16.56
C GLN A 515 -16.51 -5.07 16.35
N ALA A 516 -15.35 -5.27 15.72
CA ALA A 516 -14.78 -6.59 15.51
C ALA A 516 -14.02 -7.13 16.75
N MET A 517 -13.46 -6.26 17.58
CA MET A 517 -12.66 -6.67 18.76
C MET A 517 -13.49 -6.96 20.01
N GLY A 518 -14.75 -6.53 20.03
CA GLY A 518 -15.68 -6.77 21.14
C GLY A 518 -15.57 -5.77 22.28
N ARG A 519 -16.54 -5.87 23.20
CA ARG A 519 -16.77 -4.89 24.27
C ARG A 519 -15.61 -4.78 25.26
N ASP A 520 -14.98 -5.88 25.64
CA ASP A 520 -13.89 -5.85 26.62
C ASP A 520 -12.65 -5.12 26.10
N TRP A 521 -12.38 -5.24 24.80
CA TRP A 521 -11.34 -4.45 24.13
C TRP A 521 -11.67 -2.96 24.17
N ARG A 522 -12.91 -2.57 23.83
CA ARG A 522 -13.36 -1.17 23.86
C ARG A 522 -13.31 -0.57 25.27
N ARG A 523 -13.74 -1.32 26.28
CA ARG A 523 -13.66 -0.92 27.69
C ARG A 523 -12.24 -0.65 28.15
N ARG A 524 -11.29 -1.51 27.74
CA ARG A 524 -9.86 -1.34 28.06
C ARG A 524 -9.30 -0.05 27.47
N LEU A 525 -9.76 0.37 26.29
CA LEU A 525 -9.30 1.60 25.63
C LEU A 525 -10.11 2.85 25.99
N PHE A 526 -11.23 2.71 26.71
CA PHE A 526 -12.06 3.85 27.13
C PHE A 526 -11.29 4.97 27.89
N PRO A 527 -10.27 4.69 28.72
CA PRO A 527 -9.48 5.77 29.33
C PRO A 527 -8.85 6.72 28.30
N ALA A 528 -8.40 6.21 27.15
CA ALA A 528 -7.86 7.03 26.07
C ALA A 528 -8.97 7.84 25.38
N VAL A 529 -10.15 7.25 25.17
CA VAL A 529 -11.34 7.95 24.63
C VAL A 529 -11.72 9.14 25.51
N ARG A 530 -11.82 8.93 26.83
CA ARG A 530 -12.10 10.01 27.78
C ARG A 530 -11.01 11.07 27.75
N CYS A 531 -9.73 10.66 27.78
CA CYS A 531 -8.62 11.61 27.72
C CYS A 531 -8.65 12.46 26.44
N ALA A 532 -8.99 11.85 25.30
CA ALA A 532 -9.04 12.52 24.02
C ALA A 532 -10.17 13.55 23.96
N ILE A 533 -11.37 13.19 24.43
CA ILE A 533 -12.52 14.09 24.49
C ILE A 533 -12.29 15.21 25.50
N ASP A 534 -11.80 14.89 26.71
CA ASP A 534 -11.50 15.89 27.74
C ASP A 534 -10.46 16.92 27.26
N HIS A 535 -9.46 16.48 26.50
CA HIS A 535 -8.49 17.39 25.87
C HIS A 535 -9.17 18.31 24.86
N LEU A 536 -10.09 17.82 24.02
CA LEU A 536 -10.76 18.66 23.02
C LEU A 536 -11.78 19.65 23.62
N GLN A 537 -12.41 19.31 24.75
CA GLN A 537 -13.36 20.19 25.45
C GLN A 537 -12.76 21.57 25.80
N GLN A 538 -11.44 21.68 25.93
CA GLN A 538 -10.80 22.98 26.22
C GLN A 538 -10.88 23.97 25.05
N PHE A 539 -11.22 23.50 23.85
CA PHE A 539 -11.33 24.31 22.64
C PHE A 539 -12.76 24.80 22.36
N ASP A 540 -13.75 24.35 23.14
CA ASP A 540 -15.06 25.00 23.23
C ASP A 540 -14.91 26.26 24.09
N THR A 541 -14.65 27.40 23.44
CA THR A 541 -14.27 28.63 24.15
C THR A 541 -15.43 29.57 24.43
N ASP A 542 -16.60 29.34 23.82
CA ASP A 542 -17.81 30.15 24.00
C ASP A 542 -19.01 29.38 24.56
N GLY A 543 -18.88 28.05 24.74
CA GLY A 543 -19.86 27.19 25.39
C GLY A 543 -21.03 26.79 24.51
N ASP A 544 -20.90 26.89 23.18
CA ASP A 544 -21.93 26.48 22.22
C ASP A 544 -21.97 24.95 21.98
N GLY A 545 -20.99 24.22 22.53
CA GLY A 545 -20.85 22.77 22.44
C GLY A 545 -19.97 22.28 21.28
N LEU A 546 -19.41 23.19 20.48
CA LEU A 546 -18.49 22.93 19.38
C LEU A 546 -17.05 23.32 19.77
N ILE A 547 -16.07 22.96 18.93
CA ILE A 547 -14.66 23.24 19.20
C ILE A 547 -14.10 24.21 18.17
N GLU A 548 -13.26 25.15 18.61
CA GLU A 548 -12.78 26.24 17.78
C GLU A 548 -11.42 25.98 17.17
N ASN A 549 -11.31 26.14 15.84
CA ASN A 549 -10.04 26.26 15.15
C ASN A 549 -9.41 27.64 15.44
N ASP A 550 -8.08 27.70 15.55
CA ASP A 550 -7.38 28.89 16.08
C ASP A 550 -6.94 29.93 15.03
N GLY A 551 -7.22 29.68 13.74
CA GLY A 551 -6.77 30.50 12.62
C GLY A 551 -5.46 30.05 12.00
N THR A 552 -4.85 28.98 12.50
CA THR A 552 -3.73 28.27 11.87
C THR A 552 -4.21 26.96 11.23
N PRO A 553 -3.41 26.30 10.38
CA PRO A 553 -3.72 24.95 9.91
C PRO A 553 -3.51 23.93 11.04
N ASP A 554 -4.58 23.68 11.80
CA ASP A 554 -4.65 22.82 12.98
C ASP A 554 -5.49 21.55 12.71
N GLN A 555 -5.36 20.99 11.51
CA GLN A 555 -6.03 19.77 11.02
C GLN A 555 -5.34 19.26 9.73
N THR A 556 -5.78 18.09 9.20
CA THR A 556 -5.19 17.36 8.05
C THR A 556 -4.90 18.19 6.80
N PHE A 557 -5.71 19.22 6.53
CA PHE A 557 -5.43 20.23 5.51
C PHE A 557 -4.47 21.26 6.09
N ASP A 558 -3.24 20.81 6.34
CA ASP A 558 -2.12 21.48 7.01
C ASP A 558 -1.62 22.80 6.36
N ASN A 559 -2.33 23.26 5.32
CA ASN A 559 -2.14 24.55 4.65
C ASN A 559 -3.43 25.34 4.38
N ILE A 560 -4.58 24.86 4.84
CA ILE A 560 -5.86 25.57 4.81
C ILE A 560 -6.13 26.03 6.26
N PRO A 561 -5.92 27.32 6.59
CA PRO A 561 -6.23 27.82 7.93
C PRO A 561 -7.74 27.83 8.13
N MET A 562 -8.19 27.34 9.28
CA MET A 562 -9.59 27.42 9.73
C MET A 562 -9.66 28.26 11.01
N LYS A 563 -10.72 29.02 11.22
CA LYS A 563 -10.91 29.84 12.44
C LYS A 563 -12.35 29.82 12.95
N GLY A 564 -12.52 29.62 14.26
CA GLY A 564 -13.81 29.38 14.90
C GLY A 564 -14.31 27.97 14.56
N VAL A 565 -15.63 27.75 14.66
CA VAL A 565 -16.26 26.48 14.28
C VAL A 565 -16.03 26.23 12.79
N SER A 566 -15.46 25.08 12.44
CA SER A 566 -15.33 24.62 11.05
C SER A 566 -16.27 23.46 10.72
N SER A 567 -16.67 23.34 9.45
CA SER A 567 -17.50 22.23 8.99
C SER A 567 -16.81 20.86 9.13
N TYR A 568 -15.48 20.83 8.97
CA TYR A 568 -14.69 19.62 9.13
C TYR A 568 -14.56 19.20 10.60
N CYS A 569 -13.91 20.03 11.43
CA CYS A 569 -13.60 19.67 12.82
C CYS A 569 -14.86 19.63 13.68
N GLY A 570 -15.82 20.56 13.48
CA GLY A 570 -17.09 20.54 14.21
C GLY A 570 -17.92 19.30 13.91
N GLY A 571 -17.95 18.85 12.65
CA GLY A 571 -18.63 17.62 12.26
C GLY A 571 -17.98 16.37 12.88
N LEU A 572 -16.64 16.30 12.84
CA LEU A 572 -15.87 15.20 13.46
C LEU A 572 -16.06 15.17 14.98
N TRP A 573 -16.07 16.33 15.61
CA TRP A 573 -16.30 16.48 17.05
C TRP A 573 -17.66 15.90 17.49
N ILE A 574 -18.74 16.28 16.79
CA ILE A 574 -20.08 15.74 17.10
C ILE A 574 -20.09 14.21 16.91
N ALA A 575 -19.49 13.70 15.83
CA ALA A 575 -19.41 12.26 15.59
C ALA A 575 -18.60 11.54 16.70
N ALA A 576 -17.49 12.13 17.15
CA ALA A 576 -16.67 11.61 18.23
C ALA A 576 -17.40 11.64 19.58
N LEU A 577 -18.20 12.67 19.88
CA LEU A 577 -19.05 12.71 21.07
C LEU A 577 -20.11 11.59 21.06
N LEU A 578 -20.74 11.33 19.92
CA LEU A 578 -21.70 10.24 19.76
C LEU A 578 -21.04 8.87 19.96
N ALA A 579 -19.92 8.63 19.28
CA ALA A 579 -19.13 7.41 19.44
C ALA A 579 -18.63 7.22 20.88
N GLY A 580 -18.07 8.30 21.46
CA GLY A 580 -17.60 8.34 22.84
C GLY A 580 -18.70 8.03 23.83
N ALA A 581 -19.93 8.50 23.60
CA ALA A 581 -21.06 8.22 24.47
C ALA A 581 -21.46 6.73 24.46
N GLU A 582 -21.44 6.07 23.31
CA GLU A 582 -21.65 4.62 23.24
C GLU A 582 -20.53 3.87 23.99
N LEU A 583 -19.28 4.29 23.83
CA LEU A 583 -18.13 3.69 24.54
C LEU A 583 -18.22 3.93 26.06
N ALA A 584 -18.68 5.11 26.48
CA ALA A 584 -18.89 5.45 27.89
C ALA A 584 -19.99 4.60 28.54
N GLU A 585 -21.10 4.38 27.83
CA GLU A 585 -22.17 3.50 28.28
C GLU A 585 -21.63 2.07 28.51
N GLU A 586 -20.84 1.56 27.57
CA GLU A 586 -20.22 0.24 27.71
C GLU A 586 -19.22 0.18 28.87
N ALA A 587 -18.47 1.25 29.11
CA ALA A 587 -17.51 1.39 30.20
C ALA A 587 -18.17 1.59 31.58
N GLY A 588 -19.49 1.71 31.66
CA GLY A 588 -20.21 1.89 32.92
C GLY A 588 -20.28 3.35 33.40
N GLU A 589 -20.19 4.31 32.48
CA GLU A 589 -20.21 5.76 32.72
C GLU A 589 -21.48 6.43 32.12
N PRO A 590 -22.71 6.03 32.50
CA PRO A 590 -23.95 6.44 31.83
C PRO A 590 -24.26 7.94 31.94
N GLN A 591 -23.79 8.61 33.00
CA GLN A 591 -23.99 10.06 33.15
C GLN A 591 -23.11 10.84 32.18
N LEU A 592 -21.86 10.38 31.98
CA LEU A 592 -20.95 10.95 30.99
C LEU A 592 -21.48 10.70 29.57
N ALA A 593 -21.94 9.48 29.29
CA ALA A 593 -22.59 9.14 28.03
C ALA A 593 -23.78 10.06 27.74
N LYS A 594 -24.64 10.31 28.74
CA LYS A 594 -25.77 11.24 28.60
C LYS A 594 -25.31 12.69 28.35
N ALA A 595 -24.27 13.15 29.04
CA ALA A 595 -23.72 14.50 28.85
C ALA A 595 -23.20 14.68 27.42
N TRP A 596 -22.38 13.75 26.92
CA TRP A 596 -21.85 13.80 25.56
C TRP A 596 -22.96 13.68 24.49
N ARG A 597 -23.98 12.83 24.68
CA ARG A 597 -25.16 12.80 23.78
C ARG A 597 -25.91 14.13 23.75
N ASN A 598 -26.05 14.80 24.88
CA ASN A 598 -26.72 16.10 24.94
C ASN A 598 -25.88 17.19 24.25
N GLN A 599 -24.57 17.21 24.47
CA GLN A 599 -23.67 18.14 23.79
C GLN A 599 -23.64 17.90 22.28
N ALA A 600 -23.56 16.64 21.83
CA ALA A 600 -23.63 16.29 20.41
C ALA A 600 -24.94 16.78 19.76
N ARG A 601 -26.07 16.68 20.46
CA ARG A 601 -27.36 17.19 19.98
C ARG A 601 -27.36 18.72 19.85
N GLY A 602 -26.95 19.43 20.90
CA GLY A 602 -26.88 20.90 20.89
C GLY A 602 -25.88 21.41 19.84
N GLY A 603 -24.68 20.84 19.80
CA GLY A 603 -23.65 21.15 18.81
C GLY A 603 -24.12 20.85 17.39
N GLY A 604 -24.90 19.79 17.13
CA GLY A 604 -25.49 19.53 15.82
C GLY A 604 -26.48 20.61 15.35
N GLU A 605 -27.29 21.15 16.28
CA GLU A 605 -28.20 22.27 15.99
C GLU A 605 -27.42 23.55 15.66
N GLU A 606 -26.40 23.88 16.46
CA GLU A 606 -25.53 25.04 16.23
C GLU A 606 -24.68 24.90 14.97
N PHE A 607 -24.14 23.72 14.70
CA PHE A 607 -23.36 23.40 13.50
C PHE A 607 -24.14 23.73 12.22
N ALA A 608 -25.38 23.26 12.13
CA ALA A 608 -26.25 23.57 10.99
C ALA A 608 -26.61 25.05 10.94
N ARG A 609 -26.90 25.69 12.08
CA ARG A 609 -27.28 27.11 12.16
C ARG A 609 -26.14 28.05 11.74
N LEU A 610 -24.92 27.74 12.14
CA LEU A 610 -23.74 28.57 11.92
C LEU A 610 -23.19 28.43 10.50
N LEU A 611 -23.13 27.20 9.98
CA LEU A 611 -22.33 26.90 8.79
C LEU A 611 -23.16 26.67 7.53
N PHE A 612 -24.41 26.19 7.62
CA PHE A 612 -25.21 25.94 6.43
C PHE A 612 -25.73 27.26 5.83
N ASN A 613 -25.21 27.64 4.66
CA ASN A 613 -25.53 28.92 4.02
C ASN A 613 -26.77 28.86 3.11
N GLY A 614 -27.48 27.72 3.07
CA GLY A 614 -28.62 27.46 2.20
C GLY A 614 -28.27 26.65 0.93
N GLU A 615 -26.99 26.59 0.55
CA GLU A 615 -26.51 25.77 -0.57
C GLU A 615 -25.56 24.67 -0.12
N TYR A 616 -24.62 25.00 0.76
CA TYR A 616 -23.58 24.13 1.30
C TYR A 616 -23.13 24.64 2.68
N PHE A 617 -22.25 23.90 3.35
CA PHE A 617 -21.62 24.31 4.61
C PHE A 617 -20.37 25.15 4.32
N ASP A 618 -20.31 26.33 4.91
CA ASP A 618 -19.13 27.19 4.93
C ASP A 618 -17.93 26.42 5.54
N VAL A 619 -16.70 26.80 5.15
CA VAL A 619 -15.46 26.20 5.70
C VAL A 619 -15.44 26.38 7.22
N ASP A 620 -15.66 27.61 7.67
CA ASP A 620 -15.61 28.02 9.06
C ASP A 620 -16.41 29.32 9.29
N THR A 621 -16.46 29.80 10.54
CA THR A 621 -17.24 30.99 10.92
C THR A 621 -16.45 32.31 10.89
N GLU A 622 -15.12 32.28 11.06
CA GLU A 622 -14.30 33.49 11.25
C GLU A 622 -13.07 33.60 10.34
N GLY A 623 -12.80 32.59 9.53
CA GLY A 623 -11.61 32.52 8.69
C GLY A 623 -11.66 33.41 7.46
N PRO A 624 -10.51 33.63 6.79
CA PRO A 624 -10.51 34.28 5.49
C PRO A 624 -11.21 33.45 4.42
N LEU A 625 -11.28 32.12 4.59
CA LEU A 625 -11.82 31.17 3.61
C LEU A 625 -13.26 30.75 3.92
N SER A 626 -13.93 31.32 4.94
CA SER A 626 -15.23 30.87 5.45
C SER A 626 -16.24 30.53 4.36
N ARG A 627 -16.43 31.41 3.37
CA ARG A 627 -17.48 31.26 2.35
C ARG A 627 -17.14 30.30 1.20
N ALA A 628 -15.94 29.72 1.20
CA ALA A 628 -15.54 28.74 0.19
C ALA A 628 -16.32 27.42 0.36
N CYS A 629 -16.46 26.67 -0.73
CA CYS A 629 -17.08 25.35 -0.72
C CYS A 629 -15.99 24.28 -0.60
N PHE A 630 -16.06 23.52 0.49
CA PHE A 630 -15.01 22.58 0.91
C PHE A 630 -15.41 21.12 0.68
N ILE A 631 -14.44 20.32 0.22
CA ILE A 631 -14.67 18.93 -0.20
C ILE A 631 -15.10 18.00 0.95
N GLU A 632 -14.60 18.20 2.18
CA GLU A 632 -14.88 17.35 3.34
C GLU A 632 -15.84 18.02 4.35
N GLN A 633 -16.68 18.95 3.89
CA GLN A 633 -17.60 19.71 4.76
C GLN A 633 -18.64 18.84 5.51
N LEU A 634 -18.84 17.58 5.11
CA LEU A 634 -19.75 16.62 5.76
C LEU A 634 -19.04 15.32 6.19
N PHE A 635 -17.70 15.31 6.32
CA PHE A 635 -16.97 14.10 6.66
C PHE A 635 -17.41 13.50 8.01
N GLY A 636 -17.50 14.32 9.06
CA GLY A 636 -18.00 13.88 10.37
C GLY A 636 -19.46 13.38 10.34
N PRO A 637 -20.42 14.13 9.79
CA PRO A 637 -21.78 13.66 9.52
C PRO A 637 -21.83 12.34 8.75
N PHE A 638 -20.95 12.15 7.77
CA PHE A 638 -20.85 10.90 7.02
C PHE A 638 -20.37 9.77 7.90
N LEU A 639 -19.30 9.95 8.68
CA LEU A 639 -18.82 8.93 9.61
C LEU A 639 -19.88 8.55 10.64
N ALA A 640 -20.60 9.52 11.22
CA ALA A 640 -21.69 9.26 12.15
C ALA A 640 -22.77 8.35 11.54
N ARG A 641 -23.28 8.72 10.35
CA ARG A 641 -24.26 7.91 9.62
C ARG A 641 -23.71 6.53 9.27
N ARG A 642 -22.48 6.49 8.76
CA ARG A 642 -21.81 5.28 8.28
C ARG A 642 -21.51 4.28 9.38
N LEU A 643 -21.25 4.77 10.60
CA LEU A 643 -20.99 3.97 11.80
C LEU A 643 -22.27 3.67 12.62
N GLY A 644 -23.44 4.07 12.15
CA GLY A 644 -24.72 3.79 12.83
C GLY A 644 -24.95 4.65 14.08
N LEU A 645 -24.28 5.79 14.20
CA LEU A 645 -24.41 6.73 15.33
C LEU A 645 -25.60 7.70 15.20
N GLY A 646 -26.28 7.67 14.05
CA GLY A 646 -27.39 8.56 13.71
C GLY A 646 -26.99 9.71 12.80
N ASP A 647 -27.94 10.59 12.50
CA ASP A 647 -27.76 11.71 11.57
C ASP A 647 -27.48 13.02 12.33
N ILE A 648 -26.36 13.66 12.00
CA ILE A 648 -25.99 14.98 12.53
C ILE A 648 -26.75 16.09 11.79
N VAL A 649 -26.97 15.92 10.48
CA VAL A 649 -27.69 16.86 9.62
C VAL A 649 -28.84 16.15 8.90
N SER A 650 -29.90 16.88 8.57
CA SER A 650 -31.04 16.28 7.85
C SER A 650 -30.67 15.84 6.43
N ASP A 651 -31.35 14.80 5.93
CA ASP A 651 -31.19 14.31 4.55
C ASP A 651 -31.35 15.42 3.49
N THR A 652 -32.26 16.37 3.70
CA THR A 652 -32.48 17.48 2.76
C THR A 652 -31.27 18.41 2.71
N VAL A 653 -30.73 18.76 3.87
CA VAL A 653 -29.55 19.62 3.98
C VAL A 653 -28.31 18.92 3.39
N ALA A 654 -28.10 17.65 3.73
CA ALA A 654 -26.97 16.87 3.21
C ALA A 654 -27.00 16.73 1.69
N ARG A 655 -28.14 16.36 1.11
CA ARG A 655 -28.30 16.24 -0.35
C ARG A 655 -28.08 17.57 -1.06
N THR A 656 -28.58 18.67 -0.48
CA THR A 656 -28.39 20.02 -1.03
C THR A 656 -26.91 20.42 -1.03
N ALA A 657 -26.23 20.22 0.10
CA ALA A 657 -24.80 20.51 0.25
C ALA A 657 -23.94 19.70 -0.71
N LEU A 658 -24.12 18.37 -0.75
CA LEU A 658 -23.33 17.48 -1.59
C LEU A 658 -23.58 17.69 -3.09
N GLY A 659 -24.83 17.96 -3.50
CA GLY A 659 -25.15 18.29 -4.88
C GLY A 659 -24.47 19.59 -5.33
N ASN A 660 -24.45 20.62 -4.48
CA ASN A 660 -23.73 21.86 -4.77
C ASN A 660 -22.21 21.67 -4.77
N LEU A 661 -21.67 20.89 -3.84
CA LEU A 661 -20.25 20.52 -3.79
C LEU A 661 -19.84 19.80 -5.08
N PHE A 662 -20.60 18.78 -5.52
CA PHE A 662 -20.36 18.07 -6.77
C PHE A 662 -20.36 19.01 -7.98
N ARG A 663 -21.32 19.93 -8.06
CA ARG A 663 -21.34 20.94 -9.12
C ARG A 663 -20.11 21.86 -9.06
N ARG A 664 -19.85 22.50 -7.92
CA ARG A 664 -18.85 23.55 -7.77
C ARG A 664 -17.41 23.01 -7.79
N ASN A 665 -17.13 21.98 -6.98
CA ASN A 665 -15.77 21.46 -6.82
C ASN A 665 -15.39 20.46 -7.92
N PHE A 666 -16.30 19.58 -8.35
CA PHE A 666 -16.01 18.58 -9.37
C PHE A 666 -16.29 19.08 -10.80
N THR A 667 -17.51 19.53 -11.08
CA THR A 667 -17.89 19.89 -12.46
C THR A 667 -17.24 21.19 -12.92
N GLU A 668 -17.37 22.27 -12.13
CA GLU A 668 -16.90 23.61 -12.50
C GLU A 668 -15.39 23.79 -12.27
N ALA A 669 -14.94 23.72 -11.01
CA ALA A 669 -13.55 23.94 -10.65
C ALA A 669 -12.63 22.78 -11.06
N GLY A 670 -13.08 21.54 -10.86
CA GLY A 670 -12.39 20.32 -11.25
C GLY A 670 -12.44 19.97 -12.74
N GLY A 671 -13.37 20.58 -13.49
CA GLY A 671 -13.55 20.32 -14.92
C GLY A 671 -13.91 18.87 -15.25
N GLY A 672 -14.55 18.16 -14.32
CA GLY A 672 -14.88 16.74 -14.45
C GLY A 672 -13.69 15.77 -14.32
N GLU A 673 -12.49 16.26 -13.98
CA GLU A 673 -11.33 15.39 -13.72
C GLU A 673 -11.31 14.87 -12.28
N GLY A 674 -11.97 15.56 -11.35
CA GLY A 674 -12.04 15.26 -9.92
C GLY A 674 -12.37 16.53 -9.13
N ALA A 675 -12.95 16.38 -7.95
CA ALA A 675 -13.25 17.49 -7.05
C ALA A 675 -11.96 18.09 -6.49
N VAL A 676 -11.80 19.41 -6.65
CA VAL A 676 -10.77 20.18 -5.95
C VAL A 676 -11.15 20.38 -4.49
N SER A 677 -10.17 20.58 -3.61
CA SER A 677 -10.42 20.72 -2.18
C SER A 677 -11.24 21.96 -1.81
N LEU A 678 -11.01 23.09 -2.48
CA LEU A 678 -11.76 24.33 -2.28
C LEU A 678 -12.24 24.90 -3.62
N SER A 679 -13.51 25.30 -3.65
CA SER A 679 -14.08 26.13 -4.71
C SER A 679 -14.79 27.35 -4.11
N ALA A 680 -15.29 28.27 -4.94
CA ALA A 680 -15.94 29.50 -4.48
C ALA A 680 -15.08 30.35 -3.49
N ILE A 681 -13.75 30.31 -3.64
CA ILE A 681 -12.82 31.06 -2.78
C ILE A 681 -13.02 32.57 -3.00
N PRO A 682 -13.25 33.38 -1.95
CA PRO A 682 -13.32 34.83 -2.08
C PRO A 682 -12.02 35.42 -2.66
N ALA A 683 -12.14 36.39 -3.56
CA ALA A 683 -10.98 36.95 -4.28
C ALA A 683 -9.94 37.59 -3.33
N ASP A 684 -10.39 38.22 -2.25
CA ASP A 684 -9.54 38.83 -1.22
C ASP A 684 -8.90 37.78 -0.27
N ALA A 685 -9.52 36.60 -0.15
CA ALA A 685 -9.01 35.49 0.64
C ALA A 685 -7.87 34.74 -0.07
N GLN A 686 -7.90 34.67 -1.40
CA GLN A 686 -6.86 33.99 -2.17
C GLN A 686 -5.47 34.59 -1.95
N ALA A 687 -5.37 35.90 -1.70
CA ALA A 687 -4.12 36.59 -1.38
C ALA A 687 -3.56 36.26 0.03
N LYS A 688 -4.39 35.65 0.90
CA LYS A 688 -4.06 35.30 2.30
C LYS A 688 -3.63 33.85 2.47
N LEU A 689 -3.68 33.03 1.41
CA LEU A 689 -3.20 31.66 1.45
C LEU A 689 -1.69 31.61 1.80
N PRO A 690 -1.25 30.64 2.62
CA PRO A 690 0.13 30.58 3.10
C PRO A 690 1.15 30.37 1.96
N HIS A 691 0.75 29.69 0.88
CA HIS A 691 1.59 29.40 -0.28
C HIS A 691 1.46 30.46 -1.36
N LYS A 692 2.05 31.63 -1.14
CA LYS A 692 2.03 32.72 -2.12
C LYS A 692 2.74 32.38 -3.43
N ALA A 693 3.68 31.43 -3.41
CA ALA A 693 4.40 30.97 -4.59
C ALA A 693 3.58 30.04 -5.48
N ASP A 694 2.63 29.29 -4.90
CA ASP A 694 1.66 28.47 -5.61
C ASP A 694 0.34 28.41 -4.83
N SER A 695 -0.55 29.36 -5.12
CA SER A 695 -1.86 29.45 -4.46
C SER A 695 -2.79 28.27 -4.79
N SER A 696 -2.40 27.37 -5.69
CA SER A 696 -3.15 26.14 -6.04
C SER A 696 -2.89 24.99 -5.07
N PHE A 697 -1.79 25.03 -4.32
CA PHE A 697 -1.39 23.95 -3.43
C PHE A 697 -2.45 23.66 -2.37
N GLN A 698 -2.90 22.40 -2.30
CA GLN A 698 -4.01 21.90 -1.50
C GLN A 698 -5.36 22.60 -1.65
N THR A 699 -5.48 23.71 -2.39
CA THR A 699 -6.77 24.39 -2.65
C THR A 699 -7.39 23.88 -3.94
N SER A 700 -6.62 23.88 -5.03
CA SER A 700 -7.06 23.51 -6.38
C SER A 700 -6.56 22.14 -6.81
N GLU A 701 -5.88 21.43 -5.92
CA GLU A 701 -5.43 20.06 -6.13
C GLU A 701 -6.60 19.09 -6.05
N ILE A 702 -6.57 18.07 -6.91
CA ILE A 702 -7.47 16.93 -6.83
C ILE A 702 -6.75 15.85 -6.04
N GLN A 703 -7.29 15.54 -4.86
CA GLN A 703 -6.71 14.57 -3.93
C GLN A 703 -7.54 13.27 -3.99
N PRO A 704 -7.00 12.15 -4.53
CA PRO A 704 -7.78 10.94 -4.76
C PRO A 704 -8.48 10.41 -3.50
N GLY A 705 -7.81 10.42 -2.35
CA GLY A 705 -8.39 9.98 -1.07
C GLY A 705 -9.68 10.73 -0.69
N PHE A 706 -9.65 12.08 -0.73
CA PHE A 706 -10.84 12.90 -0.45
C PHE A 706 -11.91 12.77 -1.53
N ASN A 707 -11.53 12.47 -2.78
CA ASN A 707 -12.51 12.24 -3.83
C ASN A 707 -13.23 10.89 -3.68
N TYR A 708 -12.53 9.84 -3.22
CA TYR A 708 -13.19 8.59 -2.84
C TYR A 708 -14.09 8.75 -1.62
N SER A 709 -13.63 9.49 -0.62
CA SER A 709 -14.47 9.90 0.54
C SER A 709 -15.73 10.62 0.06
N LEU A 710 -15.59 11.66 -0.76
CA LEU A 710 -16.73 12.40 -1.33
C LEU A 710 -17.68 11.50 -2.12
N ALA A 711 -17.17 10.57 -2.94
CA ALA A 711 -18.01 9.64 -3.69
C ALA A 711 -18.82 8.72 -2.75
N ALA A 712 -18.22 8.28 -1.65
CA ALA A 712 -18.92 7.52 -0.62
C ALA A 712 -19.96 8.37 0.13
N GLN A 713 -19.66 9.64 0.41
CA GLN A 713 -20.62 10.60 0.97
C GLN A 713 -21.83 10.78 0.05
N LEU A 714 -21.61 11.06 -1.24
CA LEU A 714 -22.67 11.17 -2.25
C LEU A 714 -23.59 9.93 -2.22
N ALA A 715 -23.01 8.73 -2.24
CA ALA A 715 -23.77 7.49 -2.19
C ALA A 715 -24.54 7.31 -0.86
N ALA A 716 -23.97 7.69 0.29
CA ALA A 716 -24.61 7.56 1.61
C ALA A 716 -25.92 8.36 1.75
N TRP A 717 -26.07 9.44 0.97
CA TRP A 717 -27.31 10.22 0.85
C TRP A 717 -28.01 10.03 -0.50
N GLY A 718 -27.73 8.94 -1.22
CA GLY A 718 -28.49 8.51 -2.40
C GLY A 718 -28.25 9.30 -3.69
N LEU A 719 -27.13 10.02 -3.79
CA LEU A 719 -26.64 10.67 -5.01
C LEU A 719 -25.73 9.70 -5.78
N ASN A 720 -26.29 8.56 -6.18
CA ASN A 720 -25.54 7.41 -6.70
C ASN A 720 -24.94 7.66 -8.09
N ASP A 721 -25.60 8.46 -8.92
CA ASP A 721 -25.13 8.79 -10.27
C ASP A 721 -23.93 9.73 -10.21
N GLU A 722 -23.98 10.72 -9.31
CA GLU A 722 -22.86 11.62 -9.00
C GLU A 722 -21.67 10.84 -8.43
N ALA A 723 -21.92 9.92 -7.50
CA ALA A 723 -20.89 9.03 -6.96
C ALA A 723 -20.22 8.19 -8.06
N ASP A 724 -21.00 7.50 -8.91
CA ASP A 724 -20.47 6.71 -10.03
C ASP A 724 -19.67 7.55 -11.02
N THR A 725 -20.16 8.76 -11.32
CA THR A 725 -19.48 9.72 -12.20
C THR A 725 -18.11 10.08 -11.65
N LEU A 726 -18.02 10.34 -10.35
CA LEU A 726 -16.75 10.66 -9.69
C LEU A 726 -15.78 9.46 -9.70
N TYR A 727 -16.26 8.24 -9.41
CA TYR A 727 -15.44 7.04 -9.50
C TYR A 727 -14.89 6.80 -10.91
N ARG A 728 -15.70 6.98 -11.96
CA ARG A 728 -15.26 6.89 -13.36
C ARG A 728 -14.21 7.93 -13.69
N ALA A 729 -14.40 9.18 -13.24
CA ALA A 729 -13.44 10.25 -13.44
C ALA A 729 -12.09 9.93 -12.80
N LEU A 730 -12.07 9.44 -11.55
CA LEU A 730 -10.86 9.02 -10.86
C LEU A 730 -10.16 7.88 -11.58
N HIS A 731 -10.89 6.84 -11.98
CA HIS A 731 -10.33 5.73 -12.77
C HIS A 731 -9.69 6.24 -14.08
N GLN A 732 -10.40 7.10 -14.81
CA GLN A 732 -9.91 7.68 -16.05
C GLN A 732 -8.65 8.52 -15.84
N GLN A 733 -8.60 9.35 -14.79
CA GLN A 733 -7.44 10.17 -14.51
C GLN A 733 -6.26 9.33 -14.03
N LEU A 734 -6.45 8.53 -12.99
CA LEU A 734 -5.37 7.78 -12.35
C LEU A 734 -4.80 6.71 -13.27
N HIS A 735 -5.63 5.87 -13.86
CA HIS A 735 -5.15 4.69 -14.56
C HIS A 735 -4.93 4.93 -16.05
N VAL A 736 -5.91 5.54 -16.73
CA VAL A 736 -5.88 5.68 -18.19
C VAL A 736 -5.01 6.86 -18.63
N ARG A 737 -5.23 8.05 -18.08
CA ARG A 737 -4.57 9.27 -18.56
C ARG A 737 -3.18 9.49 -17.95
N ARG A 738 -3.03 9.25 -16.64
CA ARG A 738 -1.83 9.60 -15.87
C ARG A 738 -0.90 8.43 -15.60
N ASN A 739 -1.38 7.21 -15.83
CA ASN A 739 -0.62 5.97 -15.64
C ASN A 739 -0.08 5.80 -14.20
N LEU A 740 -0.93 6.05 -13.22
CA LEU A 740 -0.64 6.01 -11.79
C LEU A 740 -1.15 4.72 -11.11
N ALA A 741 -1.46 3.67 -11.87
CA ALA A 741 -1.84 2.38 -11.32
C ALA A 741 -0.72 1.84 -10.41
N PHE A 742 -1.09 1.39 -9.20
CA PHE A 742 -0.16 0.94 -8.16
C PHE A 742 0.90 1.98 -7.78
N GLN A 743 0.59 3.26 -7.95
CA GLN A 743 1.38 4.39 -7.46
C GLN A 743 0.49 5.61 -7.20
N THR A 744 -0.74 5.37 -6.76
CA THR A 744 -1.75 6.41 -6.54
C THR A 744 -1.20 7.53 -5.65
N PRO A 745 -1.26 8.80 -6.08
CA PRO A 745 -0.64 9.90 -5.37
C PRO A 745 -1.54 10.52 -4.30
N ALA A 746 -0.95 11.36 -3.46
CA ALA A 746 -1.70 12.25 -2.58
C ALA A 746 -2.54 13.26 -3.38
N ALA A 747 -2.01 13.78 -4.49
CA ALA A 747 -2.69 14.77 -5.32
C ALA A 747 -2.24 14.77 -6.79
N TYR A 748 -3.08 15.36 -7.65
CA TYR A 748 -2.74 15.78 -9.02
C TYR A 748 -3.44 17.08 -9.42
N ASP A 749 -2.94 17.75 -10.45
CA ASP A 749 -3.53 19.00 -10.95
C ASP A 749 -4.43 18.75 -12.17
N ARG A 750 -5.54 19.48 -12.24
CA ARG A 750 -6.42 19.51 -13.42
C ARG A 750 -5.64 19.86 -14.69
N GLY A 751 -5.86 19.09 -15.75
CA GLY A 751 -5.37 19.41 -17.10
C GLY A 751 -3.86 19.23 -17.33
N ARG A 752 -3.09 18.83 -16.31
CA ARG A 752 -1.64 18.62 -16.39
C ARG A 752 -1.29 17.20 -15.98
N LEU A 753 -0.36 16.53 -16.66
CA LEU A 753 0.18 15.24 -16.23
C LEU A 753 1.19 15.41 -15.08
N SER A 754 0.74 15.98 -13.97
CA SER A 754 1.49 16.14 -12.73
C SER A 754 0.90 15.27 -11.61
N CYS A 755 1.72 14.94 -10.62
CA CYS A 755 1.26 14.39 -9.34
C CYS A 755 2.18 14.80 -8.19
N ARG A 756 1.70 14.64 -6.96
CA ARG A 756 2.44 14.90 -5.73
C ARG A 756 2.34 13.70 -4.80
N ALA A 757 3.50 13.26 -4.28
CA ALA A 757 3.62 12.18 -3.32
C ALA A 757 2.91 10.89 -3.77
N ILE A 758 3.56 10.13 -4.67
CA ILE A 758 3.07 8.81 -5.07
C ILE A 758 3.14 7.81 -3.91
N LEU A 759 2.42 6.69 -4.03
CA LEU A 759 2.30 5.70 -2.96
C LEU A 759 1.76 6.35 -1.70
N ASN A 760 0.58 6.96 -1.80
CA ASN A 760 -0.07 7.57 -0.64
C ASN A 760 -1.09 6.61 0.00
N MET A 761 -1.25 6.72 1.32
CA MET A 761 -2.16 5.89 2.13
C MET A 761 -3.64 6.27 1.94
N ARG A 762 -3.95 7.57 1.82
CA ARG A 762 -5.33 8.09 1.81
C ARG A 762 -6.24 7.48 0.71
N PRO A 763 -5.75 7.17 -0.51
CA PRO A 763 -6.52 6.48 -1.54
C PRO A 763 -7.16 5.14 -1.15
N LEU A 764 -6.71 4.49 -0.05
CA LEU A 764 -7.43 3.34 0.54
C LEU A 764 -8.89 3.67 0.90
N ALA A 765 -9.24 4.97 0.97
CA ALA A 765 -10.62 5.46 1.04
C ALA A 765 -11.55 4.91 -0.07
N ALA A 766 -11.03 4.38 -1.17
CA ALA A 766 -11.83 3.68 -2.18
C ALA A 766 -12.73 2.58 -1.58
N TRP A 767 -12.35 2.00 -0.43
CA TRP A 767 -13.14 0.98 0.27
C TRP A 767 -14.41 1.49 0.97
N TRP A 768 -14.58 2.80 1.12
CA TRP A 768 -15.84 3.38 1.58
C TRP A 768 -16.96 3.24 0.55
N MET A 769 -16.65 2.88 -0.71
CA MET A 769 -17.62 2.54 -1.75
C MET A 769 -18.51 1.35 -1.37
N LEU A 770 -17.94 0.37 -0.66
CA LEU A 770 -18.68 -0.82 -0.25
C LEU A 770 -19.76 -0.43 0.77
N PRO A 771 -20.83 -1.22 0.92
CA PRO A 771 -21.81 -1.00 1.99
C PRO A 771 -21.17 -1.10 3.39
N PRO A 772 -21.79 -0.51 4.43
CA PRO A 772 -21.38 -0.74 5.81
C PRO A 772 -21.35 -2.24 6.13
N ARG A 773 -20.53 -2.66 7.09
CA ARG A 773 -20.58 -4.06 7.55
C ARG A 773 -21.88 -4.28 8.30
N ASP A 774 -22.57 -5.38 8.02
CA ASP A 774 -23.64 -5.85 8.89
C ASP A 774 -23.01 -6.15 10.26
N GLY A 775 -23.46 -5.42 11.29
CA GLY A 775 -22.94 -5.49 12.66
C GLY A 775 -23.33 -6.76 13.41
#